data_AF-A0A1Y4CVD2-F1
#
_entry.id   AF-A0A1Y4CVD2-F1
#
_cell.length_a   1.000
_cell.length_b   1.000
_cell.length_c   1.000
_cell.angle_alpha   90.00
_cell.angle_beta   90.00
_cell.angle_gamma   90.00
#
_symmetry.space_group_name_H-M   'P 1'
#
loop_
_entity.id
_entity.type
_entity.pdbx_description
1 polymer ?
#
loop_
_entity_poly.entity_id
_entity_poly.type
_entity_poly.pdbx_seq_one_letter_code
_entity_poly.pdbx_strand_id
1 'polypeptide(L)'
;MKKLILLLGLLAGSWMAWAEQPLTKADVRQTMRRVADWQIAHIGASPHGELNWVNATFYLGLSRWAEIAEDVNGDDTYYKWLRRLGARNYWQVDQRMYHADDVCIAQTYLDLYRKYRDEAMWIPTLARTEWVMAHPSSGSFALDYADARTLERWTWCDALFMAPPVYARLYALTGDKSYLRFMDKEYKETYQHLFDKEAHLFYRDHRYIGQKEANGEKVFWSRGNGWVVGGLVEILRVLPEEDKKYRPFYEQLFVELCTRILELQQADGFWRASLLDPDSYPSPETSGTGFFLYGFAYGINQGLLPRDKFMPALEKGWRAMCSVVDEDGRLGFVQPVGADPRSVSREMTESYGPGAFLLAGSEIYPMASDELAFHTISPERVREIASMLPDKPEGVGVTYKDRTFWRQIAALPEAQALLEEANRNLAEGMPPFVDSLYLHLNKTGVRLPGENMMNARYYYVFRLALAECIENKGRFTKAIRKGIEELCAQKPWSIPAHDRNLNNYYGRDYYVDLVVATSGNSLAQCLYLLDDKLPAETRALAMSAFREKVFRPVVRCLEETEPFFWFTVTNNWNSVCLAGVTGAALALLPDKEERAYFVAMAEKYQAYGMKGYADDGYCSEGVGYYNYGFAAYLLLREEVCRATQGQIDFFRLPKFVHLAQYGKNIQILNGVCPAYSDCRIGMTPASFVTDYCARALGMETSPVRYRVPAMTDNFSLHLIYLFPAPAWTIDMTPEMTEALKESSDPLHTLYPLAEIFLARPAEGTACRMGISFKAGHNGESHNHNDVGSYCVVVGQETMAGDMGGPFSYPGDFFDSDAYKYPIKNSFGHPLPVVDGHLQQEGKRAKGRILSLETGSVVDSARIDLAAAYPQVDALQKLTRTFLYDRTGKGSFQVADQFSAQQPITFETALTTRAAWKLLSDTQLELTSGEETLRVQIEASAPVRFSADTIEVNCPPYTRIGIALKGKAKEGFIRLLLLPRE
;
A
#
# COMPACT_ATOMS: atom_id res chain seq x y z
N MET A 1 9.13 -47.49 -30.04
CA MET A 1 7.91 -47.33 -29.23
C MET A 1 8.21 -47.71 -27.79
N LYS A 2 8.47 -46.74 -26.92
CA LYS A 2 8.55 -46.81 -25.43
C LYS A 2 9.21 -45.52 -24.92
N LYS A 3 8.52 -44.39 -25.08
CA LYS A 3 8.81 -43.07 -24.47
C LYS A 3 7.54 -42.23 -24.50
N LEU A 4 6.62 -42.56 -23.59
CA LEU A 4 5.50 -41.73 -23.13
C LEU A 4 5.08 -42.41 -21.82
N ILE A 5 4.79 -41.66 -20.75
CA ILE A 5 4.64 -42.10 -19.34
C ILE A 5 5.95 -41.96 -18.54
N LEU A 6 6.40 -40.71 -18.30
CA LEU A 6 7.18 -40.32 -17.11
C LEU A 6 7.31 -38.78 -17.01
N LEU A 7 6.23 -38.04 -17.32
CA LEU A 7 6.23 -36.57 -17.35
C LEU A 7 4.88 -35.95 -16.92
N LEU A 8 4.18 -36.59 -15.97
CA LEU A 8 2.93 -36.08 -15.38
C LEU A 8 2.92 -36.12 -13.84
N GLY A 9 4.09 -36.19 -13.20
CA GLY A 9 4.21 -36.42 -11.75
C GLY A 9 4.78 -35.28 -10.90
N LEU A 10 5.01 -34.08 -11.44
CA LEU A 10 5.58 -32.94 -10.70
C LEU A 10 4.92 -31.59 -11.05
N LEU A 11 3.60 -31.61 -11.24
CA LEU A 11 2.74 -30.44 -11.03
C LEU A 11 1.95 -30.69 -9.75
N ALA A 12 2.64 -30.86 -8.63
CA ALA A 12 2.04 -30.61 -7.32
C ALA A 12 1.89 -29.09 -7.24
N GLY A 13 0.77 -28.60 -7.78
CA GLY A 13 0.35 -27.23 -7.61
C GLY A 13 0.37 -26.91 -6.11
N SER A 14 1.10 -25.87 -5.75
CA SER A 14 0.88 -25.13 -4.53
C SER A 14 -0.55 -24.61 -4.56
N TRP A 15 -1.51 -25.44 -4.15
CA TRP A 15 -2.76 -24.96 -3.61
C TRP A 15 -2.37 -24.29 -2.29
N MET A 16 -1.98 -23.02 -2.35
CA MET A 16 -2.18 -22.15 -1.21
C MET A 16 -3.67 -22.26 -0.92
N ALA A 17 -4.02 -22.94 0.17
CA ALA A 17 -5.31 -22.72 0.78
C ALA A 17 -5.36 -21.21 1.04
N TRP A 18 -6.23 -20.50 0.32
CA TRP A 18 -6.55 -19.12 0.65
C TRP A 18 -7.12 -19.19 2.06
N ALA A 19 -6.31 -18.82 3.05
CA ALA A 19 -6.85 -18.55 4.37
C ALA A 19 -7.84 -17.41 4.17
N GLU A 20 -9.13 -17.71 4.31
CA GLU A 20 -10.17 -16.69 4.21
C GLU A 20 -9.87 -15.58 5.21
N GLN A 21 -9.86 -14.33 4.75
CA GLN A 21 -9.59 -13.20 5.63
C GLN A 21 -10.65 -13.13 6.74
N PRO A 22 -10.25 -12.88 7.99
CA PRO A 22 -11.17 -12.80 9.10
C PRO A 22 -12.09 -11.57 8.94
N LEU A 23 -13.34 -11.72 9.36
CA LEU A 23 -14.29 -10.63 9.46
C LEU A 23 -13.84 -9.64 10.55
N THR A 24 -13.51 -8.40 10.19
CA THR A 24 -13.04 -7.39 11.17
C THR A 24 -14.14 -6.44 11.63
N LYS A 25 -14.02 -5.94 12.88
CA LYS A 25 -14.94 -4.91 13.40
C LYS A 25 -14.92 -3.62 12.59
N ALA A 26 -13.78 -3.28 11.97
CA ALA A 26 -13.63 -2.08 11.16
C ALA A 26 -14.50 -2.17 9.88
N ASP A 27 -14.41 -3.29 9.16
CA ASP A 27 -15.13 -3.50 7.89
C ASP A 27 -16.65 -3.52 8.10
N VAL A 28 -17.11 -4.24 9.13
CA VAL A 28 -18.53 -4.30 9.51
C VAL A 28 -19.04 -2.89 9.80
N ARG A 29 -18.31 -2.14 10.64
CA ARG A 29 -18.69 -0.78 11.05
C ARG A 29 -18.71 0.21 9.87
N GLN A 30 -17.69 0.19 9.01
CA GLN A 30 -17.61 1.08 7.85
C GLN A 30 -18.72 0.80 6.84
N THR A 31 -19.00 -0.48 6.58
CA THR A 31 -20.07 -0.86 5.64
C THR A 31 -21.44 -0.48 6.20
N MET A 32 -21.71 -0.73 7.50
CA MET A 32 -22.93 -0.28 8.17
C MET A 32 -23.09 1.24 8.11
N ARG A 33 -22.02 2.00 8.36
CA ARG A 33 -22.03 3.46 8.24
C ARG A 33 -22.43 3.92 6.84
N ARG A 34 -21.80 3.37 5.79
CA ARG A 34 -22.11 3.71 4.39
C ARG A 34 -23.60 3.47 4.08
N VAL A 35 -24.13 2.31 4.47
CA VAL A 35 -25.54 1.96 4.26
C VAL A 35 -26.47 2.90 5.04
N ALA A 36 -26.15 3.20 6.30
CA ALA A 36 -26.94 4.12 7.14
C ALA A 36 -26.93 5.55 6.58
N ASP A 37 -25.75 6.07 6.25
CA ASP A 37 -25.56 7.44 5.75
C ASP A 37 -26.25 7.62 4.38
N TRP A 38 -26.10 6.64 3.48
CA TRP A 38 -26.78 6.66 2.19
C TRP A 38 -28.29 6.66 2.36
N GLN A 39 -28.82 5.76 3.20
CA GLN A 39 -30.26 5.65 3.38
C GLN A 39 -30.84 6.91 4.04
N ILE A 40 -30.16 7.52 5.02
CA ILE A 40 -30.56 8.80 5.61
C ILE A 40 -30.60 9.91 4.56
N ALA A 41 -29.59 10.00 3.70
CA ALA A 41 -29.52 11.02 2.66
C ALA A 41 -30.64 10.89 1.61
N HIS A 42 -31.10 9.66 1.35
CA HIS A 42 -32.08 9.36 0.31
C HIS A 42 -33.50 9.10 0.83
N ILE A 43 -33.71 9.05 2.14
CA ILE A 43 -35.03 8.71 2.70
C ILE A 43 -36.13 9.72 2.32
N GLY A 44 -35.77 10.98 2.05
CA GLY A 44 -36.71 12.00 1.57
C GLY A 44 -37.25 11.74 0.16
N ALA A 45 -36.64 10.82 -0.59
CA ALA A 45 -37.12 10.37 -1.90
C ALA A 45 -38.01 9.11 -1.82
N SER A 46 -38.24 8.57 -0.61
CA SER A 46 -39.12 7.41 -0.42
C SER A 46 -40.57 7.77 -0.78
N PRO A 47 -41.27 6.92 -1.55
CA PRO A 47 -42.70 7.12 -1.82
C PRO A 47 -43.58 6.82 -0.60
N HIS A 48 -42.99 6.30 0.49
CA HIS A 48 -43.69 5.92 1.71
C HIS A 48 -43.63 7.04 2.75
N GLY A 49 -44.75 7.25 3.45
CA GLY A 49 -44.80 8.19 4.57
C GLY A 49 -43.80 7.85 5.67
N GLU A 50 -43.45 8.84 6.49
CA GLU A 50 -42.43 8.68 7.54
C GLU A 50 -42.80 7.60 8.56
N LEU A 51 -44.08 7.46 8.92
CA LEU A 51 -44.56 6.47 9.89
C LEU A 51 -44.77 5.07 9.29
N ASN A 52 -44.64 4.93 7.98
CA ASN A 52 -44.93 3.69 7.28
C ASN A 52 -43.93 2.58 7.65
N TRP A 53 -44.41 1.34 7.73
CA TRP A 53 -43.63 0.17 8.11
C TRP A 53 -42.35 -0.04 7.27
N VAL A 54 -42.37 0.36 5.99
CA VAL A 54 -41.21 0.27 5.10
C VAL A 54 -40.03 1.03 5.70
N ASN A 55 -40.29 2.24 6.21
CA ASN A 55 -39.29 3.08 6.86
C ASN A 55 -39.07 2.69 8.32
N ALA A 56 -40.10 2.21 9.03
CA ALA A 56 -39.99 1.78 10.43
C ALA A 56 -38.91 0.72 10.66
N THR A 57 -38.77 -0.24 9.73
CA THR A 57 -37.74 -1.27 9.79
C THR A 57 -36.33 -0.67 9.69
N PHE A 58 -36.14 0.33 8.82
CA PHE A 58 -34.89 1.08 8.74
C PHE A 58 -34.59 1.79 10.06
N TYR A 59 -35.59 2.41 10.69
CA TYR A 59 -35.39 3.12 11.96
C TYR A 59 -34.99 2.20 13.09
N LEU A 60 -35.53 0.98 13.13
CA LEU A 60 -35.12 -0.04 14.09
C LEU A 60 -33.65 -0.43 13.87
N GLY A 61 -33.26 -0.77 12.64
CA GLY A 61 -31.87 -1.07 12.30
C GLY A 61 -30.93 0.10 12.59
N LEU A 62 -31.34 1.32 12.24
CA LEU A 62 -30.60 2.54 12.52
C LEU A 62 -30.41 2.79 14.01
N SER A 63 -31.38 2.42 14.85
CA SER A 63 -31.25 2.55 16.30
C SER A 63 -30.19 1.61 16.89
N ARG A 64 -30.06 0.39 16.33
CA ARG A 64 -28.99 -0.56 16.72
C ARG A 64 -27.61 -0.10 16.23
N TRP A 65 -27.56 0.47 15.03
CA TRP A 65 -26.34 1.11 14.55
C TRP A 65 -25.95 2.33 15.40
N ALA A 66 -26.92 3.16 15.79
CA ALA A 66 -26.71 4.32 16.63
C ALA A 66 -26.08 3.96 17.99
N GLU A 67 -26.50 2.85 18.60
CA GLU A 67 -25.90 2.29 19.82
C GLU A 67 -24.41 2.02 19.62
N ILE A 68 -24.04 1.30 18.56
CA ILE A 68 -22.64 0.99 18.23
C ILE A 68 -21.84 2.25 17.93
N ALA A 69 -22.38 3.17 17.13
CA ALA A 69 -21.70 4.41 16.79
C ALA A 69 -21.40 5.24 18.05
N GLU A 70 -22.40 5.44 18.91
CA GLU A 70 -22.24 6.17 20.17
C GLU A 70 -21.23 5.48 21.11
N ASP A 71 -21.32 4.16 21.30
CA ASP A 71 -20.43 3.41 22.20
C ASP A 71 -18.97 3.44 21.75
N VAL A 72 -18.73 3.40 20.44
CA VAL A 72 -17.37 3.29 19.87
C VAL A 72 -16.66 4.63 19.77
N ASN A 73 -17.35 5.70 19.34
CA ASN A 73 -16.70 6.99 19.07
C ASN A 73 -17.50 8.21 19.54
N GLY A 74 -18.57 8.01 20.31
CA GLY A 74 -19.42 9.09 20.81
C GLY A 74 -20.32 9.74 19.76
N ASP A 75 -20.50 9.11 18.59
CA ASP A 75 -21.35 9.66 17.53
C ASP A 75 -22.86 9.47 17.80
N ASP A 76 -23.45 10.46 18.47
CA ASP A 76 -24.89 10.56 18.74
C ASP A 76 -25.71 11.12 17.54
N THR A 77 -25.12 11.24 16.33
CA THR A 77 -25.81 11.82 15.17
C THR A 77 -27.05 11.03 14.77
N TYR A 78 -26.96 9.70 14.77
CA TYR A 78 -28.05 8.81 14.37
C TYR A 78 -29.20 8.81 15.37
N TYR A 79 -28.90 8.82 16.66
CA TYR A 79 -29.89 8.99 17.72
C TYR A 79 -30.58 10.36 17.66
N LYS A 80 -29.83 11.45 17.45
CA LYS A 80 -30.41 12.78 17.21
C LYS A 80 -31.34 12.78 16.00
N TRP A 81 -30.97 12.08 14.93
CA TRP A 81 -31.81 11.95 13.74
C TRP A 81 -33.14 11.25 14.06
N LEU A 82 -33.08 10.09 14.73
CA LEU A 82 -34.25 9.32 15.17
C LEU A 82 -35.16 10.11 16.14
N ARG A 83 -34.56 10.87 17.06
CA ARG A 83 -35.32 11.73 17.98
C ARG A 83 -36.03 12.88 17.27
N ARG A 84 -35.40 13.50 16.26
CA ARG A 84 -36.07 14.53 15.44
C ARG A 84 -37.24 13.96 14.66
N LEU A 85 -37.08 12.76 14.11
CA LEU A 85 -38.16 12.01 13.44
C LEU A 85 -39.33 11.75 14.40
N GLY A 86 -39.06 11.21 15.58
CA GLY A 86 -40.11 10.94 16.57
C GLY A 86 -40.81 12.22 17.03
N ALA A 87 -40.03 13.25 17.38
CA ALA A 87 -40.58 14.53 17.83
C ALA A 87 -41.45 15.23 16.77
N ARG A 88 -41.04 15.26 15.50
CA ARG A 88 -41.82 15.91 14.43
C ARG A 88 -43.12 15.17 14.09
N ASN A 89 -43.18 13.87 14.39
CA ASN A 89 -44.38 13.05 14.25
C ASN A 89 -45.14 12.87 15.57
N TYR A 90 -44.79 13.64 16.62
CA TYR A 90 -45.41 13.55 17.94
C TYR A 90 -45.41 12.14 18.55
N TRP A 91 -44.40 11.34 18.19
CA TRP A 91 -44.24 9.94 18.60
C TRP A 91 -45.46 9.06 18.27
N GLN A 92 -46.26 9.46 17.28
CA GLN A 92 -47.44 8.72 16.83
C GLN A 92 -47.06 7.52 15.97
N VAL A 93 -47.89 6.49 16.07
CA VAL A 93 -47.93 5.36 15.14
C VAL A 93 -48.85 5.68 13.95
N ASP A 94 -48.84 4.87 12.89
CA ASP A 94 -49.61 5.13 11.67
C ASP A 94 -51.13 4.85 11.88
N GLN A 95 -51.94 5.26 10.91
CA GLN A 95 -53.35 5.63 11.13
C GLN A 95 -54.31 4.47 11.41
N ARG A 96 -54.08 3.27 10.86
CA ARG A 96 -55.05 2.14 10.83
C ARG A 96 -55.08 1.36 12.14
N MET A 97 -56.18 1.49 12.90
CA MET A 97 -56.30 1.09 14.31
C MET A 97 -55.70 -0.28 14.66
N TYR A 98 -56.06 -1.33 13.93
CA TYR A 98 -55.63 -2.70 14.24
C TYR A 98 -54.44 -3.19 13.40
N HIS A 99 -54.04 -2.44 12.38
CA HIS A 99 -53.14 -2.96 11.35
C HIS A 99 -51.72 -3.14 11.89
N ALA A 100 -51.14 -4.32 11.68
CA ALA A 100 -49.83 -4.66 12.24
C ALA A 100 -48.72 -3.72 11.76
N ASP A 101 -48.67 -3.44 10.45
CA ASP A 101 -47.71 -2.51 9.85
C ASP A 101 -47.68 -1.14 10.54
N ASP A 102 -48.84 -0.61 10.92
CA ASP A 102 -48.98 0.77 11.38
C ASP A 102 -48.40 0.97 12.78
N VAL A 103 -48.28 -0.10 13.57
CA VAL A 103 -47.65 -0.05 14.89
C VAL A 103 -46.15 -0.38 14.85
N CYS A 104 -45.59 -0.78 13.69
CA CYS A 104 -44.20 -1.24 13.60
C CYS A 104 -43.18 -0.21 14.12
N ILE A 105 -43.38 1.08 13.84
CA ILE A 105 -42.47 2.15 14.28
C ILE A 105 -42.36 2.27 15.80
N ALA A 106 -43.38 1.79 16.53
CA ALA A 106 -43.37 1.80 17.98
C ALA A 106 -42.22 0.97 18.56
N GLN A 107 -41.67 -0.01 17.82
CA GLN A 107 -40.48 -0.73 18.26
C GLN A 107 -39.31 0.23 18.52
N THR A 108 -39.01 1.11 17.56
CA THR A 108 -37.97 2.13 17.68
C THR A 108 -38.30 3.13 18.80
N TYR A 109 -39.55 3.59 18.90
CA TYR A 109 -39.92 4.56 19.93
C TYR A 109 -39.81 4.01 21.35
N LEU A 110 -40.18 2.75 21.56
CA LEU A 110 -40.02 2.08 22.85
C LEU A 110 -38.55 1.85 23.20
N ASP A 111 -37.69 1.55 22.21
CA ASP A 111 -36.24 1.44 22.42
C ASP A 111 -35.62 2.80 22.76
N LEU A 112 -36.08 3.89 22.12
CA LEU A 112 -35.69 5.26 22.47
C LEU A 112 -36.20 5.67 23.86
N TYR A 113 -37.43 5.31 24.23
CA TYR A 113 -37.96 5.53 25.58
C TYR A 113 -37.10 4.81 26.63
N ARG A 114 -36.70 3.56 26.38
CA ARG A 114 -35.82 2.81 27.28
C ARG A 114 -34.50 3.55 27.53
N LYS A 115 -33.93 4.19 26.49
CA LYS A 115 -32.68 4.97 26.58
C LYS A 115 -32.88 6.34 27.26
N TYR A 116 -33.84 7.14 26.81
CA TYR A 116 -33.97 8.54 27.22
C TYR A 116 -34.97 8.80 28.35
N ARG A 117 -35.88 7.85 28.62
CA ARG A 117 -36.93 7.94 29.66
C ARG A 117 -37.88 9.15 29.50
N ASP A 118 -38.03 9.66 28.28
CA ASP A 118 -38.99 10.71 27.95
C ASP A 118 -40.37 10.10 27.67
N GLU A 119 -41.33 10.36 28.56
CA GLU A 119 -42.69 9.81 28.47
C GLU A 119 -43.41 10.21 27.19
N ALA A 120 -43.02 11.27 26.47
CA ALA A 120 -43.63 11.57 25.19
C ALA A 120 -43.41 10.44 24.16
N MET A 121 -42.34 9.66 24.28
CA MET A 121 -41.92 8.65 23.31
C MET A 121 -42.81 7.40 23.27
N TRP A 122 -43.50 7.05 24.36
CA TRP A 122 -44.26 5.80 24.46
C TRP A 122 -45.76 5.98 24.73
N ILE A 123 -46.23 7.17 25.13
CA ILE A 123 -47.64 7.42 25.48
C ILE A 123 -48.58 7.08 24.30
N PRO A 124 -48.31 7.51 23.05
CA PRO A 124 -49.19 7.15 21.93
C PRO A 124 -49.27 5.64 21.69
N THR A 125 -48.14 4.94 21.85
CA THR A 125 -48.07 3.47 21.73
C THR A 125 -48.89 2.77 22.82
N LEU A 126 -48.79 3.22 24.08
CA LEU A 126 -49.59 2.69 25.19
C LEU A 126 -51.09 2.87 24.89
N ALA A 127 -51.51 4.09 24.61
CA ALA A 127 -52.91 4.40 24.32
C ALA A 127 -53.46 3.55 23.16
N ARG A 128 -52.66 3.38 22.10
CA ARG A 128 -53.03 2.55 20.95
C ARG A 128 -53.21 1.07 21.32
N THR A 129 -52.19 0.48 21.95
CA THR A 129 -52.16 -0.96 22.22
C THR A 129 -53.17 -1.36 23.28
N GLU A 130 -53.35 -0.55 24.32
CA GLU A 130 -54.40 -0.75 25.34
C GLU A 130 -55.80 -0.70 24.73
N TRP A 131 -56.06 0.24 23.81
CA TRP A 131 -57.34 0.31 23.14
C TRP A 131 -57.61 -0.93 22.30
N VAL A 132 -56.63 -1.40 21.52
CA VAL A 132 -56.76 -2.62 20.69
C VAL A 132 -57.00 -3.86 21.57
N MET A 133 -56.30 -3.97 22.70
CA MET A 133 -56.48 -5.08 23.63
C MET A 133 -57.84 -5.06 24.34
N ALA A 134 -58.38 -3.87 24.61
CA ALA A 134 -59.73 -3.71 25.17
C ALA A 134 -60.84 -3.96 24.15
N HIS A 135 -60.54 -3.83 22.85
CA HIS A 135 -61.49 -4.00 21.75
C HIS A 135 -60.95 -5.02 20.72
N PRO A 136 -60.72 -6.29 21.10
CA PRO A 136 -60.12 -7.25 20.18
C PRO A 136 -61.00 -7.44 18.92
N SER A 137 -60.37 -7.44 17.75
CA SER A 137 -61.09 -7.64 16.48
C SER A 137 -61.73 -9.03 16.40
N SER A 138 -62.88 -9.09 15.73
CA SER A 138 -63.57 -10.34 15.36
C SER A 138 -63.31 -10.75 13.90
N GLY A 139 -62.35 -10.11 13.24
CA GLY A 139 -61.96 -10.39 11.86
C GLY A 139 -61.55 -11.84 11.62
N SER A 140 -61.85 -12.35 10.42
CA SER A 140 -61.45 -13.68 9.98
C SER A 140 -59.94 -13.75 9.73
N PHE A 141 -59.35 -14.94 9.94
CA PHE A 141 -57.96 -15.23 9.54
C PHE A 141 -57.78 -15.47 8.04
N ALA A 142 -58.88 -15.65 7.31
CA ALA A 142 -58.85 -15.72 5.85
C ALA A 142 -58.71 -14.30 5.27
N LEU A 143 -57.46 -13.86 5.06
CA LEU A 143 -57.12 -12.58 4.46
C LEU A 143 -57.88 -12.32 3.14
N ASP A 144 -58.64 -11.22 3.09
CA ASP A 144 -59.33 -10.71 1.92
C ASP A 144 -59.21 -9.18 1.88
N TYR A 145 -58.48 -8.66 0.90
CA TYR A 145 -58.25 -7.22 0.77
C TYR A 145 -59.53 -6.42 0.48
N ALA A 146 -60.64 -7.07 0.09
CA ALA A 146 -61.94 -6.43 -0.03
C ALA A 146 -62.65 -6.25 1.33
N ASP A 147 -62.27 -7.02 2.36
CA ASP A 147 -62.79 -6.90 3.73
C ASP A 147 -61.68 -6.44 4.68
N ALA A 148 -61.68 -5.14 4.98
CA ALA A 148 -60.70 -4.53 5.87
C ALA A 148 -60.62 -5.18 7.25
N ARG A 149 -61.68 -5.87 7.73
CA ARG A 149 -61.65 -6.59 9.01
C ARG A 149 -60.66 -7.75 9.02
N THR A 150 -60.34 -8.32 7.86
CA THR A 150 -59.35 -9.40 7.74
C THR A 150 -57.91 -8.91 7.86
N LEU A 151 -57.70 -7.57 7.88
CA LEU A 151 -56.42 -6.91 8.15
C LEU A 151 -56.30 -6.43 9.61
N GLU A 152 -57.34 -6.62 10.44
CA GLU A 152 -57.34 -6.22 11.85
C GLU A 152 -56.69 -7.26 12.78
N ARG A 153 -56.34 -8.43 12.23
CA ARG A 153 -55.58 -9.49 12.92
C ARG A 153 -54.32 -9.80 12.13
N TRP A 154 -53.40 -10.58 12.70
CA TRP A 154 -52.11 -10.91 12.09
C TRP A 154 -52.24 -12.05 11.08
N THR A 155 -53.05 -11.84 10.04
CA THR A 155 -53.47 -12.87 9.08
C THR A 155 -52.43 -13.20 8.01
N TRP A 156 -51.27 -12.56 8.06
CA TRP A 156 -50.15 -12.73 7.14
C TRP A 156 -48.83 -12.80 7.92
N CYS A 157 -47.83 -13.55 7.44
CA CYS A 157 -46.63 -13.84 8.23
C CYS A 157 -45.78 -12.59 8.54
N ASP A 158 -45.74 -11.59 7.65
CA ASP A 158 -44.95 -10.36 7.86
C ASP A 158 -45.42 -9.60 9.10
N ALA A 159 -46.71 -9.70 9.47
CA ALA A 159 -47.27 -9.08 10.67
C ALA A 159 -46.54 -9.52 11.95
N LEU A 160 -45.89 -10.70 11.93
CA LEU A 160 -45.17 -11.26 13.07
C LEU A 160 -43.87 -10.50 13.39
N PHE A 161 -43.33 -9.72 12.45
CA PHE A 161 -42.28 -8.74 12.72
C PHE A 161 -42.86 -7.43 13.26
N MET A 162 -43.99 -7.00 12.71
CA MET A 162 -44.47 -5.63 12.87
C MET A 162 -45.04 -5.38 14.27
N ALA A 163 -46.02 -6.20 14.68
CA ALA A 163 -46.83 -5.94 15.86
C ALA A 163 -46.38 -6.71 17.13
N PRO A 164 -46.13 -8.03 17.12
CA PRO A 164 -45.83 -8.76 18.34
C PRO A 164 -44.66 -8.19 19.16
N PRO A 165 -43.53 -7.78 18.55
CA PRO A 165 -42.41 -7.23 19.31
C PRO A 165 -42.73 -5.91 20.03
N VAL A 166 -43.76 -5.17 19.61
CA VAL A 166 -44.23 -3.97 20.33
C VAL A 166 -44.86 -4.39 21.66
N TYR A 167 -45.75 -5.38 21.64
CA TYR A 167 -46.39 -5.91 22.85
C TYR A 167 -45.38 -6.58 23.78
N ALA A 168 -44.38 -7.29 23.23
CA ALA A 168 -43.28 -7.86 24.01
C ALA A 168 -42.47 -6.77 24.76
N ARG A 169 -42.14 -5.66 24.06
CA ARG A 169 -41.46 -4.50 24.67
C ARG A 169 -42.32 -3.82 25.73
N LEU A 170 -43.62 -3.64 25.50
CA LEU A 170 -44.52 -3.07 26.49
C LEU A 170 -44.61 -3.93 27.74
N TYR A 171 -44.68 -5.26 27.60
CA TYR A 171 -44.56 -6.17 28.72
C TYR A 171 -43.23 -5.99 29.48
N ALA A 172 -42.11 -5.96 28.76
CA ALA A 172 -40.79 -5.79 29.38
C ALA A 172 -40.63 -4.43 30.11
N LEU A 173 -41.26 -3.38 29.60
CA LEU A 173 -41.21 -2.02 30.18
C LEU A 173 -42.17 -1.83 31.37
N THR A 174 -43.35 -2.46 31.34
CA THR A 174 -44.43 -2.22 32.33
C THR A 174 -44.58 -3.35 33.35
N GLY A 175 -44.15 -4.56 33.01
CA GLY A 175 -44.45 -5.78 33.75
C GLY A 175 -45.91 -6.28 33.59
N ASP A 176 -46.77 -5.58 32.83
CA ASP A 176 -48.16 -6.01 32.66
C ASP A 176 -48.26 -7.21 31.70
N LYS A 177 -48.58 -8.37 32.28
CA LYS A 177 -48.75 -9.64 31.57
C LYS A 177 -49.92 -9.61 30.58
N SER A 178 -50.78 -8.59 30.59
CA SER A 178 -51.87 -8.45 29.61
C SER A 178 -51.33 -8.32 28.18
N TYR A 179 -50.27 -7.54 27.97
CA TYR A 179 -49.62 -7.39 26.66
C TYR A 179 -49.06 -8.73 26.16
N LEU A 180 -48.37 -9.46 27.03
CA LEU A 180 -47.81 -10.77 26.68
C LEU A 180 -48.90 -11.81 26.37
N ARG A 181 -50.01 -11.83 27.13
CA ARG A 181 -51.14 -12.73 26.85
C ARG A 181 -51.81 -12.43 25.51
N PHE A 182 -51.98 -11.15 25.19
CA PHE A 182 -52.56 -10.73 23.91
C PHE A 182 -51.65 -11.15 22.75
N MET A 183 -50.36 -10.83 22.86
CA MET A 183 -49.35 -11.20 21.88
C MET A 183 -49.27 -12.71 21.64
N ASP A 184 -49.16 -13.50 22.71
CA ASP A 184 -49.05 -14.96 22.61
C ASP A 184 -50.28 -15.58 21.95
N LYS A 185 -51.47 -15.10 22.30
CA LYS A 185 -52.72 -15.55 21.69
C LYS A 185 -52.72 -15.28 20.18
N GLU A 186 -52.55 -14.03 19.76
CA GLU A 186 -52.64 -13.67 18.34
C GLU A 186 -51.50 -14.31 17.53
N TYR A 187 -50.28 -14.39 18.08
CA TYR A 187 -49.15 -15.05 17.42
C TYR A 187 -49.42 -16.54 17.18
N LYS A 188 -49.94 -17.25 18.19
CA LYS A 188 -50.24 -18.69 18.07
C LYS A 188 -51.36 -18.98 17.09
N GLU A 189 -52.35 -18.10 16.98
CA GLU A 189 -53.39 -18.22 15.96
C GLU A 189 -52.79 -18.09 14.55
N THR A 190 -51.90 -17.11 14.32
CA THR A 190 -51.16 -16.99 13.05
C THR A 190 -50.29 -18.22 12.79
N TYR A 191 -49.55 -18.71 13.80
CA TYR A 191 -48.72 -19.91 13.69
C TYR A 191 -49.57 -21.13 13.29
N GLN A 192 -50.70 -21.36 13.97
CA GLN A 192 -51.60 -22.48 13.66
C GLN A 192 -52.16 -22.40 12.24
N HIS A 193 -52.33 -21.18 11.71
CA HIS A 193 -52.92 -20.96 10.40
C HIS A 193 -51.90 -21.02 9.26
N LEU A 194 -50.68 -20.51 9.45
CA LEU A 194 -49.71 -20.26 8.37
C LEU A 194 -48.43 -21.10 8.43
N PHE A 195 -48.09 -21.69 9.58
CA PHE A 195 -46.88 -22.51 9.68
C PHE A 195 -47.12 -23.93 9.15
N ASP A 196 -46.34 -24.31 8.14
CA ASP A 196 -46.37 -25.66 7.59
C ASP A 196 -45.42 -26.56 8.38
N LYS A 197 -45.98 -27.53 9.12
CA LYS A 197 -45.22 -28.43 10.01
C LYS A 197 -44.34 -29.45 9.28
N GLU A 198 -44.52 -29.61 7.97
CA GLU A 198 -43.68 -30.52 7.16
C GLU A 198 -42.50 -29.78 6.55
N ALA A 199 -42.76 -28.58 6.02
CA ALA A 199 -41.75 -27.75 5.38
C ALA A 199 -40.93 -26.94 6.40
N HIS A 200 -41.44 -26.78 7.62
CA HIS A 200 -40.87 -25.93 8.67
C HIS A 200 -40.72 -24.46 8.24
N LEU A 201 -41.69 -23.97 7.48
CA LEU A 201 -41.73 -22.62 6.89
C LEU A 201 -43.14 -22.01 7.01
N PHE A 202 -43.21 -20.68 6.96
CA PHE A 202 -44.47 -19.94 6.95
C PHE A 202 -44.93 -19.60 5.54
N TYR A 203 -46.20 -19.92 5.25
CA TYR A 203 -46.91 -19.33 4.12
C TYR A 203 -47.09 -17.83 4.33
N ARG A 204 -47.07 -17.05 3.23
CA ARG A 204 -47.32 -15.60 3.27
C ARG A 204 -48.64 -15.27 3.96
N ASP A 205 -49.69 -15.96 3.53
CA ASP A 205 -51.08 -15.92 3.99
C ASP A 205 -51.83 -17.15 3.44
N HIS A 206 -53.10 -17.33 3.84
CA HIS A 206 -53.88 -18.53 3.52
C HIS A 206 -54.03 -18.82 2.02
N ARG A 207 -53.96 -17.80 1.15
CA ARG A 207 -54.19 -17.96 -0.29
C ARG A 207 -53.13 -18.84 -0.95
N TYR A 208 -51.94 -18.95 -0.36
CA TYR A 208 -50.83 -19.76 -0.87
C TYR A 208 -50.88 -21.22 -0.41
N ILE A 209 -51.77 -21.57 0.52
CA ILE A 209 -51.94 -22.95 0.97
C ILE A 209 -52.52 -23.77 -0.19
N GLY A 210 -51.79 -24.83 -0.58
CA GLY A 210 -52.14 -25.68 -1.72
C GLY A 210 -51.67 -25.17 -3.08
N GLN A 211 -51.10 -23.96 -3.18
CA GLN A 211 -50.44 -23.51 -4.41
C GLN A 211 -49.05 -24.15 -4.56
N LYS A 212 -48.60 -24.25 -5.81
CA LYS A 212 -47.34 -24.86 -6.20
C LYS A 212 -46.52 -23.94 -7.10
N GLU A 213 -45.21 -23.95 -6.90
CA GLU A 213 -44.22 -23.29 -7.76
C GLU A 213 -44.05 -24.05 -9.09
N ALA A 214 -43.27 -23.50 -10.02
CA ALA A 214 -43.05 -24.11 -11.33
C ALA A 214 -42.38 -25.50 -11.26
N ASN A 215 -41.54 -25.70 -10.24
CA ASN A 215 -40.90 -26.99 -9.96
C ASN A 215 -41.79 -27.99 -9.18
N GLY A 216 -43.04 -27.63 -8.85
CA GLY A 216 -43.98 -28.48 -8.11
C GLY A 216 -43.86 -28.43 -6.57
N GLU A 217 -42.94 -27.62 -6.03
CA GLU A 217 -42.79 -27.40 -4.60
C GLU A 217 -43.82 -26.42 -4.03
N LYS A 218 -43.96 -26.40 -2.69
CA LYS A 218 -44.84 -25.45 -1.98
C LYS A 218 -44.28 -24.01 -2.10
N VAL A 219 -45.15 -23.01 -2.23
CA VAL A 219 -44.77 -21.60 -2.35
C VAL A 219 -44.37 -21.01 -1.00
N PHE A 220 -43.07 -20.80 -0.76
CA PHE A 220 -42.54 -20.15 0.43
C PHE A 220 -41.63 -18.97 0.08
N TRP A 221 -42.02 -17.80 0.55
CA TRP A 221 -41.34 -16.56 0.22
C TRP A 221 -40.22 -16.24 1.22
N SER A 222 -39.03 -15.94 0.68
CA SER A 222 -37.84 -15.61 1.48
C SER A 222 -38.08 -14.43 2.40
N ARG A 223 -38.51 -13.27 1.87
CA ARG A 223 -38.77 -12.09 2.71
C ARG A 223 -39.85 -12.35 3.76
N GLY A 224 -40.92 -13.07 3.42
CA GLY A 224 -41.99 -13.42 4.36
C GLY A 224 -41.49 -14.19 5.57
N ASN A 225 -40.65 -15.20 5.34
CA ASN A 225 -40.02 -15.96 6.42
C ASN A 225 -38.93 -15.14 7.13
N GLY A 226 -38.23 -14.25 6.42
CA GLY A 226 -37.29 -13.29 6.99
C GLY A 226 -37.96 -12.40 8.04
N TRP A 227 -39.14 -11.85 7.76
CA TRP A 227 -39.91 -11.10 8.75
C TRP A 227 -40.20 -11.92 10.00
N VAL A 228 -40.60 -13.18 9.86
CA VAL A 228 -40.86 -14.05 11.02
C VAL A 228 -39.60 -14.26 11.85
N VAL A 229 -38.46 -14.55 11.21
CA VAL A 229 -37.16 -14.70 11.90
C VAL A 229 -36.79 -13.42 12.64
N GLY A 230 -36.85 -12.25 11.98
CA GLY A 230 -36.56 -10.97 12.61
C GLY A 230 -37.49 -10.69 13.79
N GLY A 231 -38.79 -11.01 13.66
CA GLY A 231 -39.78 -10.78 14.71
C GLY A 231 -39.54 -11.66 15.93
N LEU A 232 -39.16 -12.93 15.71
CA LEU A 232 -38.75 -13.84 16.77
C LEU A 232 -37.53 -13.33 17.53
N VAL A 233 -36.52 -12.79 16.82
CA VAL A 233 -35.37 -12.14 17.47
C VAL A 233 -35.81 -10.99 18.37
N GLU A 234 -36.66 -10.09 17.87
CA GLU A 234 -37.12 -8.93 18.66
C GLU A 234 -37.99 -9.32 19.87
N ILE A 235 -38.76 -10.42 19.79
CA ILE A 235 -39.50 -10.98 20.94
C ILE A 235 -38.51 -11.58 21.96
N LEU A 236 -37.63 -12.48 21.51
CA LEU A 236 -36.69 -13.21 22.38
C LEU A 236 -35.71 -12.27 23.09
N ARG A 237 -35.34 -11.15 22.46
CA ARG A 237 -34.47 -10.12 23.04
C ARG A 237 -35.06 -9.45 24.28
N VAL A 238 -36.38 -9.37 24.39
CA VAL A 238 -37.05 -8.64 25.48
C VAL A 238 -37.85 -9.53 26.43
N LEU A 239 -38.16 -10.78 26.04
CA LEU A 239 -38.74 -11.75 26.97
C LEU A 239 -37.71 -12.14 28.05
N PRO A 240 -38.12 -12.21 29.33
CA PRO A 240 -37.23 -12.68 30.39
C PRO A 240 -36.71 -14.10 30.14
N GLU A 241 -35.43 -14.35 30.38
CA GLU A 241 -34.81 -15.68 30.21
C GLU A 241 -35.44 -16.74 31.12
N GLU A 242 -35.88 -16.32 32.30
CA GLU A 242 -36.52 -17.18 33.29
C GLU A 242 -38.01 -17.49 33.01
N ASP A 243 -38.60 -16.92 31.94
CA ASP A 243 -40.00 -17.20 31.57
C ASP A 243 -40.17 -18.61 31.03
N LYS A 244 -40.56 -19.53 31.92
CA LYS A 244 -40.81 -20.94 31.56
C LYS A 244 -42.15 -21.19 30.85
N LYS A 245 -43.01 -20.18 30.71
CA LYS A 245 -44.36 -20.35 30.16
C LYS A 245 -44.43 -19.99 28.68
N TYR A 246 -43.88 -18.85 28.28
CA TYR A 246 -44.03 -18.35 26.91
C TYR A 246 -42.76 -18.50 26.07
N ARG A 247 -41.58 -18.18 26.64
CA ARG A 247 -40.30 -18.20 25.92
C ARG A 247 -39.97 -19.54 25.23
N PRO A 248 -40.22 -20.73 25.82
CA PRO A 248 -39.84 -22.01 25.18
C PRO A 248 -40.50 -22.23 23.82
N PHE A 249 -41.73 -21.74 23.61
CA PHE A 249 -42.41 -21.84 22.32
C PHE A 249 -41.67 -21.04 21.24
N TYR A 250 -41.27 -19.81 21.55
CA TYR A 250 -40.58 -18.92 20.62
C TYR A 250 -39.15 -19.38 20.34
N GLU A 251 -38.43 -19.89 21.34
CA GLU A 251 -37.10 -20.48 21.15
C GLU A 251 -37.16 -21.71 20.26
N GLN A 252 -38.10 -22.62 20.51
CA GLN A 252 -38.26 -23.82 19.68
C GLN A 252 -38.58 -23.45 18.23
N LEU A 253 -39.55 -22.55 18.02
CA LEU A 253 -39.92 -22.09 16.69
C LEU A 253 -38.76 -21.39 15.96
N PHE A 254 -38.00 -20.55 16.67
CA PHE A 254 -36.83 -19.88 16.13
C PHE A 254 -35.76 -20.88 15.68
N VAL A 255 -35.41 -21.86 16.53
CA VAL A 255 -34.42 -22.88 16.19
C VAL A 255 -34.88 -23.75 15.02
N GLU A 256 -36.16 -24.15 15.00
CA GLU A 256 -36.76 -24.93 13.92
C GLU A 256 -36.69 -24.20 12.58
N LEU A 257 -37.12 -22.93 12.56
CA LEU A 257 -37.11 -22.10 11.37
C LEU A 257 -35.68 -21.79 10.88
N CYS A 258 -34.78 -21.36 11.77
CA CYS A 258 -33.40 -21.07 11.40
C CYS A 258 -32.66 -22.32 10.88
N THR A 259 -32.92 -23.49 11.48
CA THR A 259 -32.34 -24.76 11.00
C THR A 259 -32.80 -25.08 9.59
N ARG A 260 -34.08 -24.88 9.29
CA ARG A 260 -34.60 -25.08 7.93
C ARG A 260 -34.01 -24.06 6.95
N ILE A 261 -33.96 -22.78 7.31
CA ILE A 261 -33.41 -21.73 6.45
C ILE A 261 -31.93 -22.00 6.12
N LEU A 262 -31.13 -22.49 7.05
CA LEU A 262 -29.72 -22.82 6.82
C LEU A 262 -29.53 -23.76 5.61
N GLU A 263 -30.41 -24.75 5.45
CA GLU A 263 -30.35 -25.75 4.37
C GLU A 263 -30.65 -25.16 2.99
N LEU A 264 -31.24 -23.97 2.94
CA LEU A 264 -31.75 -23.32 1.73
C LEU A 264 -30.81 -22.23 1.19
N GLN A 265 -29.65 -22.02 1.82
CA GLN A 265 -28.65 -21.06 1.37
C GLN A 265 -28.04 -21.50 0.03
N GLN A 266 -27.91 -20.57 -0.91
CA GLN A 266 -27.35 -20.85 -2.22
C GLN A 266 -25.81 -20.81 -2.21
N ALA A 267 -25.23 -21.27 -3.34
CA ALA A 267 -23.79 -21.33 -3.52
C ALA A 267 -23.11 -19.95 -3.44
N ASP A 268 -23.80 -18.88 -3.80
CA ASP A 268 -23.32 -17.49 -3.73
C ASP A 268 -23.57 -16.80 -2.38
N GLY A 269 -24.19 -17.50 -1.42
CA GLY A 269 -24.42 -17.00 -0.06
C GLY A 269 -25.78 -16.34 0.17
N PHE A 270 -26.58 -16.11 -0.88
CA PHE A 270 -27.92 -15.55 -0.77
C PHE A 270 -28.98 -16.63 -0.56
N TRP A 271 -30.15 -16.21 -0.09
CA TRP A 271 -31.41 -16.95 -0.24
C TRP A 271 -32.19 -16.33 -1.39
N ARG A 272 -32.83 -17.13 -2.24
CA ARG A 272 -33.60 -16.64 -3.39
C ARG A 272 -35.00 -16.20 -2.98
N ALA A 273 -35.67 -15.41 -3.82
CA ALA A 273 -37.02 -14.91 -3.54
C ALA A 273 -38.01 -16.05 -3.18
N SER A 274 -37.97 -17.17 -3.93
CA SER A 274 -38.63 -18.42 -3.52
C SER A 274 -37.62 -19.33 -2.84
N LEU A 275 -37.96 -19.80 -1.64
CA LEU A 275 -37.09 -20.64 -0.82
C LEU A 275 -36.99 -22.08 -1.34
N LEU A 276 -38.05 -22.59 -1.99
CA LEU A 276 -38.09 -23.95 -2.52
C LEU A 276 -38.02 -24.02 -4.06
N ASP A 277 -38.08 -22.89 -4.76
CA ASP A 277 -37.88 -22.82 -6.21
C ASP A 277 -36.85 -21.73 -6.59
N PRO A 278 -35.56 -21.92 -6.20
CA PRO A 278 -34.52 -20.93 -6.48
C PRO A 278 -34.22 -20.75 -7.98
N ASP A 279 -34.50 -21.75 -8.81
CA ASP A 279 -34.23 -21.71 -10.25
C ASP A 279 -35.20 -20.79 -11.00
N SER A 280 -36.46 -20.69 -10.53
CA SER A 280 -37.43 -19.71 -11.05
C SER A 280 -37.08 -18.26 -10.65
N TYR A 281 -36.26 -18.07 -9.61
CA TYR A 281 -35.89 -16.75 -9.08
C TYR A 281 -34.39 -16.66 -8.76
N PRO A 282 -33.50 -16.77 -9.77
CA PRO A 282 -32.07 -16.99 -9.55
C PRO A 282 -31.29 -15.75 -9.08
N SER A 283 -31.91 -14.56 -9.08
CA SER A 283 -31.26 -13.32 -8.66
C SER A 283 -30.84 -13.36 -7.17
N PRO A 284 -29.75 -12.66 -6.79
CA PRO A 284 -29.54 -12.27 -5.40
C PRO A 284 -30.78 -11.57 -4.83
N GLU A 285 -31.02 -11.75 -3.53
CA GLU A 285 -32.18 -11.20 -2.83
C GLU A 285 -31.78 -10.82 -1.41
N THR A 286 -31.74 -9.52 -1.12
CA THR A 286 -31.15 -9.01 0.13
C THR A 286 -32.17 -8.80 1.25
N SER A 287 -33.47 -8.69 0.94
CA SER A 287 -34.50 -8.39 1.94
C SER A 287 -34.84 -9.56 2.86
N GLY A 288 -34.85 -10.80 2.37
CA GLY A 288 -34.91 -11.99 3.22
C GLY A 288 -33.56 -12.39 3.79
N THR A 289 -32.51 -12.36 2.96
CA THR A 289 -31.12 -12.68 3.38
C THR A 289 -30.68 -11.87 4.59
N GLY A 290 -30.94 -10.56 4.62
CA GLY A 290 -30.59 -9.71 5.76
C GLY A 290 -31.22 -10.19 7.08
N PHE A 291 -32.50 -10.56 7.07
CA PHE A 291 -33.17 -11.07 8.28
C PHE A 291 -32.71 -12.46 8.69
N PHE A 292 -32.36 -13.33 7.74
CA PHE A 292 -31.79 -14.63 8.07
C PHE A 292 -30.43 -14.50 8.74
N LEU A 293 -29.57 -13.60 8.23
CA LEU A 293 -28.29 -13.30 8.87
C LEU A 293 -28.49 -12.66 10.26
N TYR A 294 -29.47 -11.78 10.42
CA TYR A 294 -29.82 -11.22 11.72
C TYR A 294 -30.22 -12.33 12.72
N GLY A 295 -31.08 -13.25 12.30
CA GLY A 295 -31.45 -14.42 13.10
C GLY A 295 -30.25 -15.30 13.44
N PHE A 296 -29.41 -15.65 12.46
CA PHE A 296 -28.25 -16.51 12.68
C PHE A 296 -27.25 -15.87 13.65
N ALA A 297 -26.92 -14.60 13.47
CA ALA A 297 -26.00 -13.88 14.34
C ALA A 297 -26.54 -13.79 15.79
N TYR A 298 -27.80 -13.38 15.95
CA TYR A 298 -28.45 -13.35 17.27
C TYR A 298 -28.47 -14.74 17.92
N GLY A 299 -28.89 -15.77 17.19
CA GLY A 299 -28.99 -17.13 17.71
C GLY A 299 -27.64 -17.70 18.15
N ILE A 300 -26.55 -17.38 17.44
CA ILE A 300 -25.20 -17.74 17.86
C ILE A 300 -24.79 -16.96 19.12
N ASN A 301 -25.00 -15.64 19.15
CA ASN A 301 -24.66 -14.79 20.29
C ASN A 301 -25.38 -15.20 21.58
N GLN A 302 -26.64 -15.66 21.47
CA GLN A 302 -27.44 -16.11 22.61
C GLN A 302 -27.29 -17.62 22.92
N GLY A 303 -26.46 -18.35 22.16
CA GLY A 303 -26.27 -19.80 22.36
C GLY A 303 -27.49 -20.66 21.98
N LEU A 304 -28.46 -20.12 21.24
CA LEU A 304 -29.63 -20.84 20.74
C LEU A 304 -29.30 -21.67 19.49
N LEU A 305 -28.30 -21.26 18.72
CA LEU A 305 -27.86 -21.93 17.49
C LEU A 305 -26.39 -22.39 17.61
N PRO A 306 -26.04 -23.64 17.24
CA PRO A 306 -24.66 -24.13 17.28
C PRO A 306 -23.72 -23.33 16.38
N ARG A 307 -22.69 -22.71 16.96
CA ARG A 307 -21.75 -21.83 16.24
C ARG A 307 -21.05 -22.53 15.08
N ASP A 308 -20.56 -23.75 15.29
CA ASP A 308 -19.87 -24.55 14.29
C ASP A 308 -20.72 -24.83 13.04
N LYS A 309 -22.04 -24.97 13.23
CA LYS A 309 -22.98 -25.21 12.14
C LYS A 309 -23.41 -23.94 11.41
N PHE A 310 -23.65 -22.85 12.13
CA PHE A 310 -24.25 -21.63 11.56
C PHE A 310 -23.23 -20.55 11.16
N MET A 311 -22.04 -20.50 11.78
CA MET A 311 -21.03 -19.47 11.49
C MET A 311 -20.58 -19.47 10.02
N PRO A 312 -20.31 -20.62 9.35
CA PRO A 312 -19.89 -20.61 7.95
C PRO A 312 -20.95 -20.00 7.02
N ALA A 313 -22.23 -20.30 7.26
CA ALA A 313 -23.32 -19.74 6.47
C ALA A 313 -23.53 -18.24 6.75
N LEU A 314 -23.36 -17.82 8.01
CA LEU A 314 -23.40 -16.42 8.41
C LEU A 314 -22.30 -15.61 7.71
N GLU A 315 -21.04 -16.06 7.78
CA GLU A 315 -19.91 -15.38 7.15
C GLU A 315 -20.07 -15.29 5.63
N LYS A 316 -20.49 -16.40 5.00
CA LYS A 316 -20.75 -16.46 3.57
C LYS A 316 -21.84 -15.49 3.15
N GLY A 317 -22.96 -15.47 3.86
CA GLY A 317 -24.08 -14.58 3.54
C GLY A 317 -23.77 -13.12 3.84
N TRP A 318 -23.01 -12.82 4.90
CA TRP A 318 -22.59 -11.45 5.20
C TRP A 318 -21.66 -10.88 4.11
N ARG A 319 -20.67 -11.68 3.67
CA ARG A 319 -19.81 -11.28 2.53
C ARG A 319 -20.63 -11.03 1.26
N ALA A 320 -21.63 -11.88 0.99
CA ALA A 320 -22.54 -11.71 -0.13
C ALA A 320 -23.35 -10.40 -0.02
N MET A 321 -23.90 -10.09 1.16
CA MET A 321 -24.60 -8.81 1.39
C MET A 321 -23.68 -7.61 1.21
N CYS A 322 -22.44 -7.65 1.71
CA CYS A 322 -21.46 -6.57 1.53
C CYS A 322 -21.09 -6.37 0.05
N SER A 323 -21.02 -7.44 -0.76
CA SER A 323 -20.65 -7.34 -2.17
C SER A 323 -21.70 -6.65 -3.05
N VAL A 324 -22.91 -6.46 -2.52
CA VAL A 324 -24.02 -5.79 -3.22
C VAL A 324 -24.37 -4.42 -2.62
N VAL A 325 -23.49 -3.89 -1.76
CA VAL A 325 -23.48 -2.48 -1.35
C VAL A 325 -22.67 -1.69 -2.38
N ASP A 326 -23.30 -0.75 -3.08
CA ASP A 326 -22.65 0.14 -4.03
C ASP A 326 -21.63 1.06 -3.32
N GLU A 327 -20.65 1.60 -4.05
CA GLU A 327 -19.59 2.48 -3.51
C GLU A 327 -20.14 3.62 -2.64
N ASP A 328 -21.27 4.21 -3.05
CA ASP A 328 -21.95 5.30 -2.33
C ASP A 328 -22.73 4.85 -1.08
N GLY A 329 -22.91 3.54 -0.88
CA GLY A 329 -23.59 2.94 0.26
C GLY A 329 -24.99 2.39 -0.03
N ARG A 330 -25.50 2.48 -1.27
CA ARG A 330 -26.80 1.88 -1.61
C ARG A 330 -26.76 0.36 -1.51
N LEU A 331 -27.70 -0.24 -0.79
CA LEU A 331 -27.91 -1.68 -0.81
C LEU A 331 -28.80 -2.08 -2.00
N GLY A 332 -28.27 -2.88 -2.91
CA GLY A 332 -28.99 -3.40 -4.07
C GLY A 332 -29.78 -4.69 -3.80
N PHE A 333 -30.48 -5.17 -4.82
CA PHE A 333 -31.24 -6.43 -4.82
C PHE A 333 -32.29 -6.56 -3.70
N VAL A 334 -32.88 -5.46 -3.27
CA VAL A 334 -34.00 -5.49 -2.32
C VAL A 334 -35.28 -5.71 -3.13
N GLN A 335 -36.04 -6.77 -2.83
CA GLN A 335 -37.35 -6.98 -3.46
C GLN A 335 -38.25 -5.75 -3.18
N PRO A 336 -39.10 -5.29 -4.11
CA PRO A 336 -40.06 -4.21 -3.86
C PRO A 336 -41.20 -4.65 -2.93
N VAL A 337 -42.02 -3.72 -2.42
CA VAL A 337 -43.22 -4.06 -1.62
C VAL A 337 -44.15 -4.99 -2.43
N GLY A 338 -44.59 -6.09 -1.82
CA GLY A 338 -45.35 -7.14 -2.51
C GLY A 338 -45.83 -8.26 -1.57
N ALA A 339 -46.46 -9.30 -2.14
CA ALA A 339 -47.03 -10.42 -1.39
C ALA A 339 -46.51 -11.80 -1.85
N ASP A 340 -45.59 -11.84 -2.81
CA ASP A 340 -45.13 -13.05 -3.48
C ASP A 340 -43.66 -12.96 -3.91
N PRO A 341 -42.97 -14.09 -4.15
CA PRO A 341 -41.65 -14.11 -4.78
C PRO A 341 -41.67 -13.41 -6.15
N ARG A 342 -40.75 -12.47 -6.36
CA ARG A 342 -40.58 -11.77 -7.64
C ARG A 342 -39.12 -11.66 -8.04
N SER A 343 -38.88 -11.52 -9.33
CA SER A 343 -37.55 -11.21 -9.85
C SER A 343 -37.05 -9.88 -9.31
N VAL A 344 -35.74 -9.84 -9.01
CA VAL A 344 -35.07 -8.68 -8.42
C VAL A 344 -33.91 -8.28 -9.30
N SER A 345 -33.70 -6.97 -9.45
CA SER A 345 -32.52 -6.40 -10.11
C SER A 345 -31.61 -5.69 -9.11
N ARG A 346 -30.36 -5.45 -9.52
CA ARG A 346 -29.33 -4.82 -8.68
C ARG A 346 -29.74 -3.42 -8.21
N GLU A 347 -30.52 -2.71 -9.02
CA GLU A 347 -30.92 -1.32 -8.79
C GLU A 347 -32.09 -1.18 -7.82
N MET A 348 -32.82 -2.26 -7.56
CA MET A 348 -33.96 -2.25 -6.64
C MET A 348 -33.48 -2.12 -5.20
N THR A 349 -34.02 -1.12 -4.50
CA THR A 349 -33.73 -0.84 -3.09
C THR A 349 -35.01 -0.36 -2.39
N GLU A 350 -35.21 -0.76 -1.15
CA GLU A 350 -36.33 -0.36 -0.29
C GLU A 350 -35.83 -0.25 1.15
N SER A 351 -36.34 0.70 1.94
CA SER A 351 -35.79 1.07 3.25
C SER A 351 -35.64 -0.12 4.23
N TYR A 352 -36.51 -1.13 4.17
CA TYR A 352 -36.40 -2.30 5.04
C TYR A 352 -35.18 -3.19 4.73
N GLY A 353 -34.64 -3.16 3.50
CA GLY A 353 -33.41 -3.88 3.15
C GLY A 353 -32.21 -3.36 3.95
N PRO A 354 -31.86 -2.06 3.84
CA PRO A 354 -30.88 -1.41 4.71
C PRO A 354 -31.19 -1.59 6.20
N GLY A 355 -32.46 -1.55 6.61
CA GLY A 355 -32.86 -1.86 7.98
C GLY A 355 -32.42 -3.24 8.45
N ALA A 356 -32.75 -4.28 7.68
CA ALA A 356 -32.33 -5.66 7.96
C ALA A 356 -30.81 -5.83 7.92
N PHE A 357 -30.13 -5.14 6.99
CA PHE A 357 -28.65 -5.12 6.92
C PHE A 357 -28.03 -4.56 8.20
N LEU A 358 -28.55 -3.43 8.70
CA LEU A 358 -28.06 -2.83 9.95
C LEU A 358 -28.36 -3.71 11.16
N LEU A 359 -29.54 -4.34 11.23
CA LEU A 359 -29.86 -5.31 12.28
C LEU A 359 -28.86 -6.48 12.31
N ALA A 360 -28.60 -7.09 11.14
CA ALA A 360 -27.62 -8.16 11.02
C ALA A 360 -26.21 -7.70 11.39
N GLY A 361 -25.76 -6.56 10.83
CA GLY A 361 -24.46 -5.98 11.11
C GLY A 361 -24.24 -5.70 12.59
N SER A 362 -25.27 -5.24 13.31
CA SER A 362 -25.18 -4.98 14.75
C SER A 362 -24.96 -6.23 15.59
N GLU A 363 -25.48 -7.39 15.18
CA GLU A 363 -25.22 -8.67 15.86
C GLU A 363 -23.91 -9.32 15.42
N ILE A 364 -23.48 -9.07 14.19
CA ILE A 364 -22.21 -9.55 13.63
C ILE A 364 -21.01 -8.77 14.20
N TYR A 365 -21.17 -7.47 14.44
CA TYR A 365 -20.13 -6.58 14.99
C TYR A 365 -19.43 -7.13 16.25
N PRO A 366 -20.14 -7.57 17.32
CA PRO A 366 -19.48 -8.14 18.50
C PRO A 366 -18.79 -9.50 18.24
N MET A 367 -19.13 -10.19 17.14
CA MET A 367 -18.54 -11.48 16.75
C MET A 367 -17.25 -11.31 15.92
N ALA A 368 -17.05 -10.13 15.33
CA ALA A 368 -15.93 -9.81 14.45
C ALA A 368 -14.63 -9.61 15.24
N SER A 369 -13.48 -9.88 14.60
CA SER A 369 -12.18 -9.74 15.26
C SER A 369 -11.82 -8.28 15.54
N ASP A 370 -11.20 -8.05 16.70
CA ASP A 370 -10.52 -6.79 17.04
C ASP A 370 -9.17 -6.64 16.33
N GLU A 371 -8.70 -7.70 15.64
CA GLU A 371 -7.57 -7.58 14.72
C GLU A 371 -7.93 -6.53 13.67
N LEU A 372 -7.34 -5.34 13.83
CA LEU A 372 -7.27 -4.33 12.79
C LEU A 372 -6.80 -5.05 11.54
N ALA A 373 -7.60 -4.98 10.46
CA ALA A 373 -7.09 -5.27 9.14
C ALA A 373 -5.73 -4.56 9.05
N PHE A 374 -4.66 -5.30 8.72
CA PHE A 374 -3.27 -4.82 8.77
C PHE A 374 -3.04 -3.53 7.94
N HIS A 375 -4.05 -3.06 7.20
CA HIS A 375 -3.99 -2.05 6.17
C HIS A 375 -4.55 -0.67 6.55
N THR A 376 -5.41 -0.52 7.57
CA THR A 376 -6.07 0.78 7.84
C THR A 376 -5.17 1.80 8.55
N ILE A 377 -5.34 3.08 8.23
CA ILE A 377 -4.72 4.21 8.94
C ILE A 377 -5.58 4.57 10.15
N SER A 378 -5.00 4.67 11.35
CA SER A 378 -5.76 4.96 12.59
C SER A 378 -6.41 6.35 12.52
N PRO A 379 -7.75 6.46 12.64
CA PRO A 379 -8.45 7.74 12.68
C PRO A 379 -8.02 8.63 13.86
N GLU A 380 -7.67 8.03 14.99
CA GLU A 380 -7.15 8.73 16.17
C GLU A 380 -5.83 9.39 15.84
N ARG A 381 -4.92 8.64 15.19
CA ARG A 381 -3.63 9.17 14.76
C ARG A 381 -3.81 10.26 13.71
N VAL A 382 -4.77 10.12 12.77
CA VAL A 382 -5.09 11.18 11.80
C VAL A 382 -5.53 12.47 12.50
N ARG A 383 -6.42 12.40 13.49
CA ARG A 383 -6.86 13.59 14.25
C ARG A 383 -5.71 14.23 15.04
N GLU A 384 -4.85 13.42 15.64
CA GLU A 384 -3.66 13.90 16.34
C GLU A 384 -2.73 14.66 15.38
N ILE A 385 -2.41 14.06 14.23
CA ILE A 385 -1.55 14.67 13.22
C ILE A 385 -2.20 15.93 12.64
N ALA A 386 -3.52 15.92 12.39
CA ALA A 386 -4.24 17.09 11.89
C ALA A 386 -4.09 18.32 12.81
N SER A 387 -3.96 18.11 14.13
CA SER A 387 -3.69 19.18 15.09
C SER A 387 -2.29 19.80 14.96
N MET A 388 -1.34 19.06 14.35
CA MET A 388 0.04 19.52 14.10
C MET A 388 0.17 20.30 12.79
N LEU A 389 -0.80 20.17 11.87
CA LEU A 389 -0.72 20.73 10.51
C LEU A 389 -1.22 22.19 10.45
N PRO A 390 -0.65 23.02 9.55
CA PRO A 390 -1.16 24.36 9.26
C PRO A 390 -2.59 24.32 8.68
N ASP A 391 -3.36 25.41 8.81
CA ASP A 391 -4.72 25.53 8.28
C ASP A 391 -4.77 25.40 6.75
N LYS A 392 -3.82 26.02 6.08
CA LYS A 392 -3.73 26.02 4.62
C LYS A 392 -2.74 24.96 4.14
N PRO A 393 -2.96 24.39 2.95
CA PRO A 393 -1.95 23.54 2.33
C PRO A 393 -0.69 24.34 2.05
N GLU A 394 0.46 23.70 2.25
CA GLU A 394 1.78 24.29 2.07
C GLU A 394 2.68 23.29 1.34
N GLY A 395 3.30 23.74 0.25
CA GLY A 395 4.35 22.99 -0.44
C GLY A 395 5.73 23.28 0.15
N VAL A 396 6.77 22.75 -0.50
CA VAL A 396 8.15 23.02 -0.10
C VAL A 396 8.58 24.39 -0.65
N GLY A 397 8.99 25.30 0.22
CA GLY A 397 9.59 26.57 -0.16
C GLY A 397 8.65 27.78 -0.08
N VAL A 398 8.86 28.75 -0.96
CA VAL A 398 8.08 30.00 -1.01
C VAL A 398 7.44 30.20 -2.37
N THR A 399 6.22 30.75 -2.39
CA THR A 399 5.51 31.03 -3.65
C THR A 399 6.19 32.12 -4.47
N TYR A 400 5.71 32.34 -5.69
CA TYR A 400 6.15 33.44 -6.53
C TYR A 400 5.91 34.81 -5.86
N LYS A 401 5.22 34.92 -4.74
CA LYS A 401 5.03 36.21 -4.07
C LYS A 401 6.31 36.72 -3.39
N ASP A 402 7.22 35.84 -2.97
CA ASP A 402 8.48 36.24 -2.34
C ASP A 402 9.53 36.71 -3.35
N ARG A 403 9.40 37.96 -3.80
CA ARG A 403 10.34 38.54 -4.77
C ARG A 403 11.76 38.70 -4.22
N THR A 404 11.96 38.69 -2.91
CA THR A 404 13.31 38.76 -2.33
C THR A 404 14.05 37.47 -2.60
N PHE A 405 13.44 36.33 -2.26
CA PHE A 405 13.99 35.01 -2.54
C PHE A 405 14.24 34.82 -4.03
N TRP A 406 13.23 35.06 -4.87
CA TRP A 406 13.35 34.75 -6.30
C TRP A 406 14.32 35.67 -7.06
N ARG A 407 14.59 36.90 -6.56
CA ARG A 407 15.68 37.74 -7.09
C ARG A 407 17.06 37.19 -6.75
N GLN A 408 17.23 36.56 -5.57
CA GLN A 408 18.48 35.87 -5.23
C GLN A 408 18.70 34.67 -6.15
N ILE A 409 17.65 33.88 -6.40
CA ILE A 409 17.70 32.78 -7.36
C ILE A 409 18.01 33.28 -8.77
N ALA A 410 17.37 34.35 -9.23
CA ALA A 410 17.59 34.93 -10.55
C ALA A 410 19.06 35.35 -10.82
N ALA A 411 19.82 35.63 -9.76
CA ALA A 411 21.23 36.02 -9.86
C ALA A 411 22.18 34.83 -10.09
N LEU A 412 21.69 33.59 -9.95
CA LEU A 412 22.48 32.38 -10.16
C LEU A 412 22.68 32.10 -11.66
N PRO A 413 23.87 31.67 -12.11
CA PRO A 413 24.11 31.26 -13.50
C PRO A 413 23.14 30.18 -13.98
N GLU A 414 22.80 29.23 -13.10
CA GLU A 414 21.87 28.12 -13.37
C GLU A 414 20.45 28.63 -13.65
N ALA A 415 20.05 29.74 -13.01
CA ALA A 415 18.77 30.38 -13.29
C ALA A 415 18.71 30.99 -14.70
N GLN A 416 19.83 31.56 -15.19
CA GLN A 416 19.90 32.10 -16.55
C GLN A 416 19.81 30.98 -17.59
N ALA A 417 20.53 29.88 -17.39
CA ALA A 417 20.42 28.70 -18.23
C ALA A 417 18.98 28.15 -18.26
N LEU A 418 18.31 28.11 -17.10
CA LEU A 418 16.92 27.69 -17.01
C LEU A 418 15.97 28.62 -17.78
N LEU A 419 16.16 29.93 -17.69
CA LEU A 419 15.35 30.91 -18.43
C LEU A 419 15.54 30.78 -19.95
N GLU A 420 16.77 30.56 -20.43
CA GLU A 420 17.04 30.32 -21.84
C GLU A 420 16.34 29.06 -22.38
N GLU A 421 16.36 27.97 -21.61
CA GLU A 421 15.68 26.74 -22.02
C GLU A 421 14.16 26.84 -21.93
N ALA A 422 13.64 27.52 -20.89
CA ALA A 422 12.22 27.83 -20.81
C ALA A 422 11.76 28.67 -22.01
N ASN A 423 12.59 29.58 -22.52
CA ASN A 423 12.29 30.33 -23.74
C ASN A 423 12.21 29.44 -24.98
N ARG A 424 13.12 28.48 -25.12
CA ARG A 424 13.08 27.48 -26.21
C ARG A 424 11.81 26.64 -26.11
N ASN A 425 11.51 26.08 -24.95
CA ASN A 425 10.28 25.29 -24.74
C ASN A 425 9.03 26.12 -25.01
N LEU A 426 8.98 27.38 -24.57
CA LEU A 426 7.84 28.26 -24.86
C LEU A 426 7.62 28.43 -26.37
N ALA A 427 8.69 28.52 -27.16
CA ALA A 427 8.62 28.64 -28.62
C ALA A 427 8.23 27.30 -29.30
N GLU A 428 8.74 26.18 -28.82
CA GLU A 428 8.48 24.84 -29.36
C GLU A 428 7.07 24.32 -29.01
N GLY A 429 6.52 24.75 -27.87
CA GLY A 429 5.26 24.26 -27.34
C GLY A 429 5.39 22.95 -26.57
N MET A 430 4.29 22.53 -25.94
CA MET A 430 4.27 21.27 -25.19
C MET A 430 4.36 20.08 -26.15
N PRO A 431 5.28 19.11 -25.93
CA PRO A 431 5.33 17.89 -26.72
C PRO A 431 3.99 17.15 -26.69
N PRO A 432 3.43 16.68 -27.81
CA PRO A 432 2.11 16.03 -27.81
C PRO A 432 2.14 14.65 -27.13
N PHE A 433 0.99 14.20 -26.64
CA PHE A 433 0.79 12.78 -26.30
C PHE A 433 0.54 11.99 -27.59
N VAL A 434 1.31 10.93 -27.82
CA VAL A 434 1.28 10.12 -29.04
C VAL A 434 1.05 8.65 -28.69
N ASP A 435 -0.12 8.12 -29.06
CA ASP A 435 -0.53 6.75 -28.72
C ASP A 435 0.46 5.68 -29.21
N SER A 436 1.03 5.86 -30.40
CA SER A 436 1.98 4.90 -30.96
C SER A 436 3.28 4.81 -30.18
N LEU A 437 3.70 5.88 -29.50
CA LEU A 437 4.86 5.89 -28.63
C LEU A 437 4.54 5.23 -27.28
N TYR A 438 3.36 5.51 -26.71
CA TYR A 438 2.92 4.87 -25.47
C TYR A 438 2.81 3.35 -25.64
N LEU A 439 2.14 2.91 -26.71
CA LEU A 439 1.93 1.49 -27.01
C LEU A 439 3.16 0.80 -27.62
N HIS A 440 4.30 1.50 -27.77
CA HIS A 440 5.49 0.94 -28.41
C HIS A 440 6.04 -0.25 -27.62
N LEU A 441 6.11 -0.14 -26.28
CA LEU A 441 6.58 -1.21 -25.41
C LEU A 441 5.73 -2.49 -25.58
N ASN A 442 4.41 -2.37 -25.62
CA ASN A 442 3.51 -3.51 -25.80
C ASN A 442 3.68 -4.20 -27.17
N LYS A 443 4.20 -3.48 -28.17
CA LYS A 443 4.40 -3.99 -29.55
C LYS A 443 5.79 -4.56 -29.79
N THR A 444 6.82 -3.94 -29.22
CA THR A 444 8.23 -4.23 -29.59
C THR A 444 9.09 -4.70 -28.43
N GLY A 445 8.60 -4.61 -27.19
CA GLY A 445 9.41 -4.84 -25.98
C GLY A 445 10.38 -3.69 -25.65
N VAL A 446 10.42 -2.62 -26.46
CA VAL A 446 11.33 -1.48 -26.24
C VAL A 446 10.66 -0.40 -25.38
N ARG A 447 11.29 -0.09 -24.23
CA ARG A 447 10.74 0.77 -23.18
C ARG A 447 10.84 2.28 -23.45
N LEU A 448 11.99 2.76 -23.91
CA LEU A 448 12.37 4.19 -23.87
C LEU A 448 11.43 5.17 -24.61
N PRO A 449 10.88 4.86 -25.80
CA PRO A 449 10.13 5.86 -26.58
C PRO A 449 8.92 6.46 -25.85
N GLY A 450 8.09 5.61 -25.22
CA GLY A 450 6.91 6.08 -24.50
C GLY A 450 7.25 6.78 -23.18
N GLU A 451 8.26 6.31 -22.47
CA GLU A 451 8.75 6.94 -21.24
C GLU A 451 9.32 8.35 -21.50
N ASN A 452 10.15 8.51 -22.54
CA ASN A 452 10.71 9.80 -22.92
C ASN A 452 9.62 10.83 -23.26
N MET A 453 8.57 10.40 -23.97
CA MET A 453 7.43 11.26 -24.28
C MET A 453 6.69 11.73 -23.02
N MET A 454 6.41 10.82 -22.08
CA MET A 454 5.74 11.15 -20.82
C MET A 454 6.57 12.14 -20.00
N ASN A 455 7.86 11.86 -19.82
CA ASN A 455 8.76 12.72 -19.04
C ASN A 455 8.89 14.11 -19.67
N ALA A 456 9.05 14.21 -21.00
CA ALA A 456 9.16 15.50 -21.69
C ALA A 456 7.94 16.40 -21.46
N ARG A 457 6.73 15.82 -21.37
CA ARG A 457 5.48 16.55 -21.09
C ARG A 457 5.44 17.10 -19.66
N TYR A 458 5.83 16.31 -18.67
CA TYR A 458 5.96 16.81 -17.29
C TYR A 458 7.04 17.88 -17.16
N TYR A 459 8.16 17.68 -17.86
CA TYR A 459 9.31 18.58 -17.82
C TYR A 459 8.96 19.95 -18.39
N TYR A 460 8.18 19.99 -19.45
CA TYR A 460 7.66 21.23 -20.02
C TYR A 460 6.99 22.13 -18.97
N VAL A 461 6.04 21.59 -18.19
CA VAL A 461 5.23 22.39 -17.26
C VAL A 461 6.08 22.94 -16.12
N PHE A 462 6.91 22.12 -15.47
CA PHE A 462 7.68 22.61 -14.33
C PHE A 462 8.75 23.61 -14.74
N ARG A 463 9.37 23.45 -15.92
CA ARG A 463 10.40 24.39 -16.41
C ARG A 463 9.82 25.78 -16.57
N LEU A 464 8.65 25.86 -17.21
CA LEU A 464 7.97 27.14 -17.39
C LEU A 464 7.47 27.71 -16.06
N ALA A 465 6.96 26.87 -15.16
CA ALA A 465 6.51 27.30 -13.84
C ALA A 465 7.65 27.92 -13.01
N LEU A 466 8.83 27.27 -13.00
CA LEU A 466 10.00 27.77 -12.30
C LEU A 466 10.54 29.06 -12.93
N ALA A 467 10.58 29.12 -14.26
CA ALA A 467 10.97 30.33 -15.00
C ALA A 467 10.03 31.51 -14.67
N GLU A 468 8.71 31.27 -14.64
CA GLU A 468 7.72 32.28 -14.25
C GLU A 468 7.87 32.70 -12.78
N CYS A 469 8.21 31.79 -11.88
CA CYS A 469 8.52 32.12 -10.49
C CYS A 469 9.78 32.99 -10.38
N ILE A 470 10.80 32.76 -11.19
CA ILE A 470 12.04 33.55 -11.18
C ILE A 470 11.77 34.96 -11.71
N GLU A 471 11.20 35.11 -12.91
CA GLU A 471 11.11 36.42 -13.56
C GLU A 471 9.82 37.21 -13.25
N ASN A 472 8.72 36.51 -12.96
CA ASN A 472 7.40 37.07 -12.70
C ASN A 472 6.90 38.08 -13.77
N LYS A 473 7.05 37.75 -15.06
CA LYS A 473 6.66 38.62 -16.19
C LYS A 473 5.36 38.23 -16.87
N GLY A 474 4.76 37.08 -16.50
CA GLY A 474 3.48 36.59 -17.01
C GLY A 474 3.53 35.97 -18.41
N ARG A 475 4.68 35.98 -19.09
CA ARG A 475 4.80 35.49 -20.47
C ARG A 475 4.72 33.97 -20.58
N PHE A 476 4.98 33.25 -19.49
CA PHE A 476 4.85 31.79 -19.46
C PHE A 476 3.47 31.32 -18.99
N THR A 477 2.71 32.17 -18.26
CA THR A 477 1.44 31.78 -17.60
C THR A 477 0.45 31.11 -18.54
N LYS A 478 0.30 31.60 -19.77
CA LYS A 478 -0.62 31.01 -20.76
C LYS A 478 -0.20 29.59 -21.16
N ALA A 479 1.09 29.36 -21.37
CA ALA A 479 1.64 28.06 -21.75
C ALA A 479 1.61 27.07 -20.58
N ILE A 480 1.93 27.54 -19.37
CA ILE A 480 1.82 26.75 -18.14
C ILE A 480 0.38 26.27 -17.95
N ARG A 481 -0.60 27.20 -18.01
CA ARG A 481 -2.02 26.85 -17.89
C ARG A 481 -2.43 25.78 -18.89
N LYS A 482 -2.12 25.97 -20.18
CA LYS A 482 -2.46 24.99 -21.22
C LYS A 482 -1.79 23.64 -20.96
N GLY A 483 -0.52 23.65 -20.53
CA GLY A 483 0.20 22.43 -20.21
C GLY A 483 -0.42 21.67 -19.02
N ILE A 484 -0.84 22.37 -17.96
CA ILE A 484 -1.57 21.77 -16.84
C ILE A 484 -2.90 21.18 -17.32
N GLU A 485 -3.67 21.93 -18.11
CA GLU A 485 -4.95 21.45 -18.68
C GLU A 485 -4.74 20.18 -19.53
N GLU A 486 -3.69 20.13 -20.36
CA GLU A 486 -3.32 18.95 -21.15
C GLU A 486 -2.89 17.76 -20.29
N LEU A 487 -2.11 17.97 -19.23
CA LEU A 487 -1.75 16.91 -18.28
C LEU A 487 -2.96 16.40 -17.49
N CYS A 488 -3.93 17.26 -17.17
CA CYS A 488 -5.16 16.82 -16.51
C CYS A 488 -5.99 15.94 -17.46
N ALA A 489 -6.10 16.35 -18.73
CA ALA A 489 -6.89 15.65 -19.75
C ALA A 489 -6.27 14.34 -20.25
N GLN A 490 -4.93 14.20 -20.25
CA GLN A 490 -4.30 12.95 -20.66
C GLN A 490 -4.72 11.82 -19.71
N LYS A 491 -5.16 10.68 -20.25
CA LYS A 491 -5.67 9.58 -19.43
C LYS A 491 -4.58 8.99 -18.52
N PRO A 492 -3.49 8.39 -19.04
CA PRO A 492 -2.46 7.83 -18.19
C PRO A 492 -1.54 8.93 -17.64
N TRP A 493 -1.28 8.88 -16.32
CA TRP A 493 -0.12 9.53 -15.72
C TRP A 493 1.05 8.55 -15.53
N SER A 494 0.74 7.26 -15.53
CA SER A 494 1.71 6.16 -15.48
C SER A 494 2.44 5.99 -16.81
N ILE A 495 3.71 5.57 -16.76
CA ILE A 495 4.49 5.22 -17.97
C ILE A 495 4.12 3.82 -18.49
N PRO A 496 4.32 3.52 -19.79
CA PRO A 496 3.95 2.24 -20.37
C PRO A 496 4.54 1.02 -19.66
N ALA A 497 5.73 1.15 -19.08
CA ALA A 497 6.40 0.07 -18.37
C ALA A 497 5.63 -0.42 -17.14
N HIS A 498 4.82 0.45 -16.53
CA HIS A 498 4.04 0.17 -15.33
C HIS A 498 2.54 -0.02 -15.65
N ASP A 499 2.12 0.21 -16.90
CA ASP A 499 0.74 0.05 -17.37
C ASP A 499 0.64 -1.06 -18.44
N ARG A 500 1.26 -2.22 -18.22
CA ARG A 500 1.31 -3.30 -19.22
C ARG A 500 -0.07 -3.84 -19.62
N ASN A 501 -1.05 -3.76 -18.74
CA ASN A 501 -2.44 -4.15 -18.97
C ASN A 501 -3.31 -3.03 -19.58
N LEU A 502 -2.73 -1.84 -19.78
CA LEU A 502 -3.35 -0.65 -20.38
C LEU A 502 -4.54 -0.08 -19.58
N ASN A 503 -4.62 -0.35 -18.27
CA ASN A 503 -5.71 0.16 -17.43
C ASN A 503 -5.66 1.69 -17.30
N ASN A 504 -4.49 2.26 -17.07
CA ASN A 504 -4.30 3.72 -16.97
C ASN A 504 -4.48 4.37 -18.33
N TYR A 505 -3.96 3.75 -19.40
CA TYR A 505 -4.10 4.22 -20.77
C TYR A 505 -5.58 4.37 -21.19
N TYR A 506 -6.42 3.38 -20.85
CA TYR A 506 -7.85 3.47 -21.13
C TYR A 506 -8.65 4.29 -20.11
N GLY A 507 -8.07 4.60 -18.94
CA GLY A 507 -8.74 5.27 -17.82
C GLY A 507 -9.75 4.36 -17.11
N ARG A 508 -9.45 3.05 -17.02
CA ARG A 508 -10.31 2.05 -16.35
C ARG A 508 -10.00 1.94 -14.87
N ASP A 509 -8.72 1.99 -14.54
CA ASP A 509 -8.23 1.97 -13.16
C ASP A 509 -6.89 2.70 -13.10
N TYR A 510 -6.69 3.50 -12.06
CA TYR A 510 -5.50 4.32 -11.87
C TYR A 510 -4.58 3.70 -10.82
N TYR A 511 -3.32 3.51 -11.20
CA TYR A 511 -2.28 2.98 -10.34
C TYR A 511 -1.22 4.06 -10.09
N VAL A 512 -0.90 4.33 -8.83
CA VAL A 512 0.12 5.31 -8.48
C VAL A 512 1.48 4.62 -8.45
N ASP A 513 2.25 4.79 -9.52
CA ASP A 513 3.62 4.30 -9.63
C ASP A 513 4.67 5.39 -9.29
N LEU A 514 5.96 5.06 -9.47
CA LEU A 514 7.10 5.98 -9.29
C LEU A 514 6.94 7.32 -10.04
N VAL A 515 6.54 7.28 -11.30
CA VAL A 515 6.39 8.47 -12.17
C VAL A 515 5.15 9.24 -11.77
N VAL A 516 4.02 8.57 -11.53
CA VAL A 516 2.79 9.22 -11.06
C VAL A 516 3.03 9.95 -9.75
N ALA A 517 3.70 9.31 -8.78
CA ALA A 517 3.99 9.92 -7.49
C ALA A 517 4.93 11.12 -7.64
N THR A 518 6.04 10.98 -8.36
CA THR A 518 7.05 12.04 -8.44
C THR A 518 6.68 13.21 -9.36
N SER A 519 6.11 12.91 -10.54
CA SER A 519 5.60 13.94 -11.45
C SER A 519 4.31 14.56 -10.93
N GLY A 520 3.48 13.78 -10.20
CA GLY A 520 2.35 14.29 -9.43
C GLY A 520 2.80 15.31 -8.39
N ASN A 521 3.77 14.97 -7.52
CA ASN A 521 4.33 15.95 -6.58
C ASN A 521 4.93 17.18 -7.31
N SER A 522 5.67 16.96 -8.40
CA SER A 522 6.23 18.08 -9.18
C SER A 522 5.14 19.06 -9.66
N LEU A 523 4.02 18.53 -10.18
CA LEU A 523 2.89 19.34 -10.60
C LEU A 523 2.18 20.01 -9.42
N ALA A 524 2.02 19.32 -8.29
CA ALA A 524 1.45 19.88 -7.06
C ALA A 524 2.26 21.09 -6.56
N GLN A 525 3.58 20.99 -6.63
CA GLN A 525 4.49 22.04 -6.21
C GLN A 525 4.46 23.20 -7.20
N CYS A 526 4.33 22.97 -8.51
CA CYS A 526 4.08 24.06 -9.47
C CYS A 526 2.78 24.83 -9.17
N LEU A 527 1.70 24.13 -8.83
CA LEU A 527 0.42 24.76 -8.45
C LEU A 527 0.58 25.61 -7.18
N TYR A 528 1.27 25.09 -6.16
CA TYR A 528 1.58 25.82 -4.93
C TYR A 528 2.45 27.06 -5.20
N LEU A 529 3.56 26.90 -5.93
CA LEU A 529 4.51 27.97 -6.19
C LEU A 529 3.90 29.12 -7.00
N LEU A 530 3.02 28.81 -7.97
CA LEU A 530 2.36 29.82 -8.80
C LEU A 530 1.13 30.43 -8.15
N ASP A 531 0.52 29.78 -7.16
CA ASP A 531 -0.60 30.29 -6.37
C ASP A 531 -1.71 30.94 -7.23
N ASP A 532 -1.95 32.24 -7.07
CA ASP A 532 -2.97 33.02 -7.76
C ASP A 532 -2.57 33.50 -9.18
N LYS A 533 -1.38 33.15 -9.68
CA LYS A 533 -1.07 33.29 -11.12
C LYS A 533 -1.87 32.33 -11.99
N LEU A 534 -2.30 31.21 -11.43
CA LEU A 534 -3.14 30.24 -12.13
C LEU A 534 -4.61 30.57 -11.88
N PRO A 535 -5.48 30.58 -12.91
CA PRO A 535 -6.91 30.78 -12.73
C PRO A 535 -7.52 29.75 -11.78
N ALA A 536 -8.59 30.12 -11.08
CA ALA A 536 -9.27 29.23 -10.13
C ALA A 536 -9.79 27.96 -10.82
N GLU A 537 -10.23 28.07 -12.07
CA GLU A 537 -10.71 26.98 -12.91
C GLU A 537 -9.59 25.97 -13.22
N THR A 538 -8.38 26.46 -13.54
CA THR A 538 -7.22 25.59 -13.78
C THR A 538 -6.81 24.86 -12.50
N ARG A 539 -6.82 25.53 -11.34
CA ARG A 539 -6.53 24.89 -10.05
C ARG A 539 -7.59 23.84 -9.68
N ALA A 540 -8.87 24.13 -9.93
CA ALA A 540 -9.97 23.20 -9.69
C ALA A 540 -9.89 21.97 -10.60
N LEU A 541 -9.56 22.16 -11.88
CA LEU A 541 -9.33 21.06 -12.82
C LEU A 541 -8.17 20.17 -12.35
N ALA A 542 -7.05 20.78 -11.95
CA ALA A 542 -5.92 20.04 -11.42
C ALA A 542 -6.29 19.25 -10.16
N MET A 543 -7.01 19.86 -9.21
CA MET A 543 -7.50 19.18 -8.01
C MET A 543 -8.39 17.98 -8.36
N SER A 544 -9.28 18.10 -9.34
CA SER A 544 -10.09 16.98 -9.82
C SER A 544 -9.23 15.84 -10.36
N ALA A 545 -8.23 16.15 -11.19
CA ALA A 545 -7.32 15.14 -11.73
C ALA A 545 -6.48 14.47 -10.63
N PHE A 546 -5.99 15.22 -9.63
CA PHE A 546 -5.28 14.65 -8.48
C PHE A 546 -6.17 13.74 -7.63
N ARG A 547 -7.42 14.13 -7.37
CA ARG A 547 -8.36 13.26 -6.64
C ARG A 547 -8.61 11.96 -7.40
N GLU A 548 -8.81 12.02 -8.70
CA GLU A 548 -9.06 10.85 -9.55
C GLU A 548 -7.83 9.93 -9.69
N LYS A 549 -6.65 10.51 -9.93
CA LYS A 549 -5.47 9.77 -10.41
C LYS A 549 -4.40 9.52 -9.34
N VAL A 550 -4.48 10.20 -8.20
CA VAL A 550 -3.48 10.10 -7.12
C VAL A 550 -4.13 9.78 -5.77
N PHE A 551 -4.98 10.68 -5.25
CA PHE A 551 -5.44 10.58 -3.86
C PHE A 551 -6.47 9.46 -3.64
N ARG A 552 -7.54 9.38 -4.46
CA ARG A 552 -8.53 8.29 -4.30
C ARG A 552 -7.93 6.91 -4.55
N PRO A 553 -7.10 6.66 -5.58
CA PRO A 553 -6.48 5.35 -5.74
C PRO A 553 -5.67 4.91 -4.53
N VAL A 554 -4.93 5.83 -3.91
CA VAL A 554 -4.14 5.54 -2.70
C VAL A 554 -5.02 5.26 -1.48
N VAL A 555 -6.04 6.08 -1.22
CA VAL A 555 -6.97 5.84 -0.11
C VAL A 555 -7.73 4.53 -0.31
N ARG A 556 -8.29 4.32 -1.51
CA ARG A 556 -9.02 3.11 -1.89
C ARG A 556 -8.17 1.86 -1.70
N CYS A 557 -6.89 1.88 -2.10
CA CYS A 557 -6.04 0.71 -1.95
C CYS A 557 -5.68 0.39 -0.48
N LEU A 558 -5.77 1.35 0.43
CA LEU A 558 -5.52 1.13 1.85
C LEU A 558 -6.77 0.75 2.64
N GLU A 559 -7.94 1.23 2.21
CA GLU A 559 -9.18 1.16 2.98
C GLU A 559 -10.26 0.27 2.34
N GLU A 560 -10.17 -0.02 1.04
CA GLU A 560 -11.24 -0.71 0.30
C GLU A 560 -10.75 -1.91 -0.52
N THR A 561 -9.49 -1.90 -0.98
CA THR A 561 -8.89 -2.95 -1.81
C THR A 561 -7.52 -3.39 -1.28
N GLU A 562 -6.73 -4.11 -2.08
CA GLU A 562 -5.36 -4.47 -1.71
C GLU A 562 -4.42 -3.25 -1.82
N PRO A 563 -3.54 -3.03 -0.83
CA PRO A 563 -2.53 -1.97 -0.90
C PRO A 563 -1.60 -2.16 -2.09
N PHE A 564 -1.20 -1.06 -2.70
CA PHE A 564 -0.14 -1.10 -3.70
C PHE A 564 1.12 -1.74 -3.14
N PHE A 565 1.77 -2.58 -3.94
CA PHE A 565 2.91 -3.39 -3.48
C PHE A 565 4.03 -2.54 -2.86
N TRP A 566 4.19 -1.29 -3.32
CA TRP A 566 5.25 -0.40 -2.85
C TRP A 566 5.09 0.08 -1.40
N PHE A 567 3.93 -0.12 -0.76
CA PHE A 567 3.76 0.18 0.66
C PHE A 567 4.68 -0.63 1.57
N THR A 568 5.08 -1.84 1.16
CA THR A 568 5.81 -2.77 2.02
C THR A 568 7.12 -3.30 1.41
N VAL A 569 7.48 -2.90 0.19
CA VAL A 569 8.80 -3.24 -0.37
C VAL A 569 9.93 -2.50 0.34
N THR A 570 11.09 -3.14 0.37
CA THR A 570 12.30 -2.64 1.02
C THR A 570 13.28 -2.01 0.03
N ASN A 571 12.77 -1.30 -0.97
CA ASN A 571 13.60 -0.62 -1.97
C ASN A 571 13.07 0.80 -2.21
N ASN A 572 13.69 1.51 -3.15
CA ASN A 572 13.38 2.90 -3.47
C ASN A 572 11.91 3.17 -3.84
N TRP A 573 11.12 2.18 -4.28
CA TRP A 573 9.70 2.40 -4.61
C TRP A 573 8.92 2.92 -3.40
N ASN A 574 9.22 2.41 -2.21
CA ASN A 574 8.55 2.85 -0.99
C ASN A 574 8.82 4.33 -0.71
N SER A 575 10.09 4.74 -0.64
CA SER A 575 10.43 6.13 -0.31
C SER A 575 9.98 7.11 -1.39
N VAL A 576 10.13 6.74 -2.67
CA VAL A 576 9.75 7.59 -3.80
C VAL A 576 8.24 7.81 -3.89
N CYS A 577 7.44 6.74 -3.75
CA CYS A 577 5.99 6.86 -3.81
C CYS A 577 5.42 7.57 -2.58
N LEU A 578 5.92 7.26 -1.38
CA LEU A 578 5.50 7.94 -0.16
C LEU A 578 5.82 9.45 -0.21
N ALA A 579 7.04 9.83 -0.61
CA ALA A 579 7.42 11.24 -0.79
C ALA A 579 6.51 11.94 -1.80
N GLY A 580 6.28 11.30 -2.95
CA GLY A 580 5.47 11.89 -4.01
C GLY A 580 4.02 12.15 -3.60
N VAL A 581 3.35 11.13 -3.02
CA VAL A 581 1.94 11.24 -2.67
C VAL A 581 1.73 12.14 -1.45
N THR A 582 2.59 12.02 -0.43
CA THR A 582 2.49 12.83 0.80
C THR A 582 2.76 14.30 0.52
N GLY A 583 3.82 14.60 -0.24
CA GLY A 583 4.14 15.97 -0.67
C GLY A 583 3.04 16.62 -1.50
N ALA A 584 2.45 15.87 -2.44
CA ALA A 584 1.32 16.35 -3.24
C ALA A 584 0.09 16.64 -2.36
N ALA A 585 -0.20 15.78 -1.38
CA ALA A 585 -1.31 15.97 -0.45
C ALA A 585 -1.11 17.23 0.40
N LEU A 586 0.08 17.39 1.00
CA LEU A 586 0.43 18.56 1.82
C LEU A 586 0.33 19.88 1.04
N ALA A 587 0.76 19.88 -0.22
CA ALA A 587 0.77 21.06 -1.08
C ALA A 587 -0.61 21.47 -1.64
N LEU A 588 -1.57 20.54 -1.72
CA LEU A 588 -2.83 20.78 -2.44
C LEU A 588 -4.11 20.59 -1.64
N LEU A 589 -4.21 19.53 -0.82
CA LEU A 589 -5.49 19.17 -0.20
C LEU A 589 -5.87 20.25 0.82
N PRO A 590 -7.07 20.85 0.73
CA PRO A 590 -7.46 21.95 1.61
C PRO A 590 -7.81 21.50 3.02
N ASP A 591 -8.34 20.29 3.17
CA ASP A 591 -8.76 19.73 4.46
C ASP A 591 -7.57 19.19 5.27
N LYS A 592 -7.55 19.49 6.57
CA LYS A 592 -6.45 19.08 7.47
C LYS A 592 -6.44 17.58 7.73
N GLU A 593 -7.59 16.96 7.91
CA GLU A 593 -7.66 15.52 8.21
C GLU A 593 -7.28 14.71 6.97
N GLU A 594 -7.69 15.15 5.78
CA GLU A 594 -7.23 14.56 4.52
C GLU A 594 -5.69 14.66 4.39
N ARG A 595 -5.08 15.83 4.67
CA ARG A 595 -3.61 15.95 4.68
C ARG A 595 -2.97 15.04 5.73
N ALA A 596 -3.53 15.00 6.93
CA ALA A 596 -3.03 14.20 8.05
C ALA A 596 -3.11 12.70 7.78
N TYR A 597 -4.10 12.24 7.00
CA TYR A 597 -4.19 10.85 6.55
C TYR A 597 -2.95 10.43 5.76
N PHE A 598 -2.49 11.25 4.81
CA PHE A 598 -1.28 10.94 4.03
C PHE A 598 0.00 11.01 4.88
N VAL A 599 0.06 11.89 5.88
CA VAL A 599 1.18 11.92 6.84
C VAL A 599 1.17 10.69 7.74
N ALA A 600 0.02 10.25 8.24
CA ALA A 600 -0.13 9.01 9.02
C ALA A 600 0.25 7.78 8.19
N MET A 601 -0.14 7.76 6.91
CA MET A 601 0.27 6.75 5.94
C MET A 601 1.80 6.73 5.78
N ALA A 602 2.43 7.88 5.58
CA ALA A 602 3.88 7.97 5.51
C ALA A 602 4.55 7.47 6.78
N GLU A 603 4.07 7.90 7.95
CA GLU A 603 4.60 7.46 9.25
C GLU A 603 4.52 5.93 9.43
N LYS A 604 3.39 5.32 9.04
CA LYS A 604 3.18 3.87 9.13
C LYS A 604 4.11 3.08 8.20
N TYR A 605 4.31 3.54 6.96
CA TYR A 605 4.93 2.74 5.91
C TYR A 605 6.39 3.10 5.57
N GLN A 606 6.92 4.25 6.00
CA GLN A 606 8.30 4.65 5.67
C GLN A 606 9.36 3.64 6.13
N ALA A 607 9.08 2.92 7.23
CA ALA A 607 10.04 2.00 7.84
C ALA A 607 10.40 0.83 6.91
N TYR A 608 9.54 0.49 5.95
CA TYR A 608 9.83 -0.53 4.95
C TYR A 608 10.93 -0.08 3.99
N GLY A 609 10.86 1.14 3.45
CA GLY A 609 11.93 1.72 2.65
C GLY A 609 13.26 1.79 3.42
N MET A 610 13.21 2.15 4.71
CA MET A 610 14.40 2.20 5.57
C MET A 610 15.05 0.83 5.81
N LYS A 611 14.31 -0.29 5.70
CA LYS A 611 14.88 -1.65 5.75
C LYS A 611 15.73 -1.99 4.53
N GLY A 612 15.60 -1.25 3.42
CA GLY A 612 16.41 -1.43 2.22
C GLY A 612 17.87 -1.04 2.39
N TYR A 613 18.17 -0.24 3.41
CA TYR A 613 19.52 0.18 3.76
C TYR A 613 20.06 -0.68 4.90
N ALA A 614 21.35 -1.01 4.89
CA ALA A 614 21.97 -1.74 5.98
C ALA A 614 22.07 -0.89 7.26
N ASP A 615 22.09 -1.54 8.44
CA ASP A 615 22.13 -0.83 9.73
C ASP A 615 23.48 -0.12 9.98
N ASP A 616 24.54 -0.56 9.29
CA ASP A 616 25.86 0.09 9.22
C ASP A 616 25.94 1.22 8.18
N GLY A 617 24.81 1.57 7.55
CA GLY A 617 24.71 2.66 6.58
C GLY A 617 25.08 2.28 5.14
N TYR A 618 25.53 1.05 4.87
CA TYR A 618 25.86 0.65 3.51
C TYR A 618 24.61 0.58 2.60
N CYS A 619 24.70 1.18 1.41
CA CYS A 619 23.70 1.10 0.36
C CYS A 619 24.14 0.06 -0.68
N SER A 620 23.63 -1.18 -0.59
CA SER A 620 24.04 -2.29 -1.48
C SER A 620 23.66 -2.09 -2.94
N GLU A 621 22.66 -1.26 -3.22
CA GLU A 621 22.31 -0.86 -4.60
C GLU A 621 23.29 0.19 -5.19
N GLY A 622 24.24 0.67 -4.38
CA GLY A 622 25.27 1.60 -4.77
C GLY A 622 24.88 3.08 -4.70
N VAL A 623 25.83 3.94 -5.09
CA VAL A 623 25.74 5.40 -4.96
C VAL A 623 24.61 6.00 -5.80
N GLY A 624 24.30 5.41 -6.97
CA GLY A 624 23.20 5.88 -7.82
C GLY A 624 21.83 5.79 -7.14
N TYR A 625 21.53 4.65 -6.51
CA TYR A 625 20.29 4.46 -5.76
C TYR A 625 20.28 5.21 -4.43
N TYR A 626 21.44 5.43 -3.81
CA TYR A 626 21.55 6.36 -2.70
C TYR A 626 21.13 7.78 -3.13
N ASN A 627 21.66 8.30 -4.25
CA ASN A 627 21.28 9.62 -4.76
C ASN A 627 19.80 9.73 -5.16
N TYR A 628 19.15 8.61 -5.48
CA TYR A 628 17.74 8.59 -5.92
C TYR A 628 16.77 8.23 -4.78
N GLY A 629 16.85 7.01 -4.26
CA GLY A 629 15.95 6.48 -3.24
C GLY A 629 16.12 7.12 -1.87
N PHE A 630 17.36 7.42 -1.46
CA PHE A 630 17.59 8.07 -0.16
C PHE A 630 17.24 9.55 -0.25
N ALA A 631 17.53 10.22 -1.37
CA ALA A 631 17.06 11.59 -1.61
C ALA A 631 15.53 11.71 -1.52
N ALA A 632 14.77 10.75 -2.06
CA ALA A 632 13.32 10.73 -1.90
C ALA A 632 12.89 10.55 -0.43
N TYR A 633 13.62 9.72 0.33
CA TYR A 633 13.39 9.59 1.76
C TYR A 633 13.67 10.90 2.51
N LEU A 634 14.76 11.61 2.17
CA LEU A 634 15.07 12.94 2.72
C LEU A 634 13.96 13.94 2.39
N LEU A 635 13.43 13.91 1.17
CA LEU A 635 12.27 14.73 0.78
C LEU A 635 11.05 14.44 1.63
N LEU A 636 10.66 13.16 1.73
CA LEU A 636 9.52 12.75 2.56
C LEU A 636 9.65 13.24 4.00
N ARG A 637 10.83 13.02 4.60
CA ARG A 637 11.12 13.45 5.98
C ARG A 637 11.05 14.97 6.11
N GLU A 638 11.63 15.71 5.17
CA GLU A 638 11.62 17.18 5.19
C GLU A 638 10.21 17.77 5.03
N GLU A 639 9.40 17.21 4.12
CA GLU A 639 8.00 17.61 3.93
C GLU A 639 7.18 17.41 5.22
N VAL A 640 7.33 16.25 5.87
CA VAL A 640 6.63 15.93 7.13
C VAL A 640 7.12 16.79 8.29
N CYS A 641 8.44 16.96 8.46
CA CYS A 641 8.98 17.79 9.53
C CYS A 641 8.53 19.25 9.38
N ARG A 642 8.55 19.81 8.17
CA ARG A 642 8.04 21.17 7.93
C ARG A 642 6.56 21.30 8.25
N ALA A 643 5.75 20.37 7.74
CA ALA A 643 4.30 20.41 7.92
C ALA A 643 3.87 20.22 9.38
N THR A 644 4.65 19.48 10.18
CA THR A 644 4.34 19.18 11.59
C THR A 644 5.19 19.98 12.58
N GLN A 645 6.04 20.89 12.10
CA GLN A 645 7.01 21.62 12.90
C GLN A 645 7.91 20.68 13.74
N GLY A 646 8.37 19.58 13.14
CA GLY A 646 9.31 18.63 13.73
C GLY A 646 8.71 17.66 14.74
N GLN A 647 7.42 17.77 15.05
CA GLN A 647 6.74 16.84 15.96
C GLN A 647 6.77 15.40 15.43
N ILE A 648 6.76 15.25 14.10
CA ILE A 648 7.04 13.98 13.42
C ILE A 648 8.36 14.09 12.69
N ASP A 649 9.27 13.20 13.04
CA ASP A 649 10.58 13.05 12.43
C ASP A 649 10.92 11.56 12.34
N PHE A 650 11.31 11.10 11.16
CA PHE A 650 11.63 9.70 10.90
C PHE A 650 13.08 9.35 11.26
N PHE A 651 13.93 10.33 11.52
CA PHE A 651 15.35 10.13 11.88
C PHE A 651 15.56 10.03 13.38
N ARG A 652 15.09 8.92 13.96
CA ARG A 652 15.14 8.68 15.42
C ARG A 652 16.17 7.62 15.85
N LEU A 653 16.84 6.98 14.90
CA LEU A 653 17.72 5.83 15.16
C LEU A 653 19.16 6.10 14.71
N PRO A 654 20.18 5.53 15.37
CA PRO A 654 21.59 5.62 14.96
C PRO A 654 21.86 5.24 13.50
N LYS A 655 21.05 4.34 12.95
CA LYS A 655 21.07 3.96 11.52
C LYS A 655 21.06 5.16 10.58
N PHE A 656 20.29 6.21 10.90
CA PHE A 656 20.27 7.41 10.06
C PHE A 656 21.63 8.08 10.02
N VAL A 657 22.36 8.14 11.14
CA VAL A 657 23.69 8.77 11.20
C VAL A 657 24.66 8.05 10.26
N HIS A 658 24.66 6.72 10.29
CA HIS A 658 25.49 5.93 9.36
C HIS A 658 25.11 6.21 7.90
N LEU A 659 23.82 6.25 7.57
CA LEU A 659 23.35 6.56 6.22
C LEU A 659 23.70 8.00 5.79
N ALA A 660 23.53 8.95 6.68
CA ALA A 660 23.88 10.35 6.45
C ALA A 660 25.37 10.53 6.17
N GLN A 661 26.23 9.73 6.82
CA GLN A 661 27.67 9.70 6.58
C GLN A 661 28.07 8.86 5.36
N TYR A 662 27.24 7.92 4.88
CA TYR A 662 27.55 7.04 3.74
C TYR A 662 28.06 7.82 2.52
N GLY A 663 27.39 8.91 2.15
CA GLY A 663 27.80 9.73 1.00
C GLY A 663 29.21 10.33 1.13
N LYS A 664 29.69 10.60 2.35
CA LYS A 664 31.08 11.00 2.58
C LYS A 664 32.00 9.76 2.62
N ASN A 665 31.57 8.74 3.34
CA ASN A 665 32.40 7.61 3.73
C ASN A 665 32.53 6.52 2.64
N ILE A 666 31.68 6.51 1.62
CA ILE A 666 31.83 5.59 0.47
C ILE A 666 32.84 6.08 -0.57
N GLN A 667 33.28 7.34 -0.48
CA GLN A 667 34.29 7.87 -1.38
C GLN A 667 35.67 7.32 -1.02
N ILE A 668 36.37 6.76 -2.01
CA ILE A 668 37.75 6.29 -1.88
C ILE A 668 38.69 7.49 -1.91
N LEU A 669 38.63 8.28 -2.99
CA LEU A 669 39.50 9.45 -3.19
C LEU A 669 38.89 10.40 -4.23
N ASN A 670 38.91 11.71 -3.97
CA ASN A 670 38.49 12.76 -4.90
C ASN A 670 37.14 12.52 -5.60
N GLY A 671 36.11 12.08 -4.86
CA GLY A 671 34.77 11.82 -5.40
C GLY A 671 34.58 10.43 -6.04
N VAL A 672 35.64 9.65 -6.22
CA VAL A 672 35.58 8.31 -6.78
C VAL A 672 35.07 7.32 -5.73
N CYS A 673 34.06 6.53 -6.09
CA CYS A 673 33.44 5.51 -5.23
C CYS A 673 33.66 4.11 -5.81
N PRO A 674 33.68 3.06 -4.97
CA PRO A 674 33.67 1.69 -5.48
C PRO A 674 32.35 1.42 -6.19
N ALA A 675 32.42 0.70 -7.30
CA ALA A 675 31.27 0.32 -8.10
C ALA A 675 30.99 -1.18 -7.91
N TYR A 676 30.83 -1.67 -6.68
CA TYR A 676 30.47 -3.08 -6.49
C TYR A 676 29.02 -3.35 -6.89
N SER A 677 28.74 -4.59 -7.32
CA SER A 677 27.39 -5.01 -7.70
C SER A 677 26.81 -4.12 -8.82
N ASP A 678 25.48 -3.91 -8.91
CA ASP A 678 24.87 -3.11 -9.98
C ASP A 678 25.21 -1.60 -9.96
N CYS A 679 26.09 -1.13 -9.07
CA CYS A 679 26.50 0.28 -9.04
C CYS A 679 27.26 0.65 -10.33
N ARG A 680 26.85 1.73 -11.00
CA ARG A 680 27.57 2.23 -12.19
C ARG A 680 28.89 2.88 -11.77
N ILE A 681 29.96 2.58 -12.50
CA ILE A 681 31.23 3.28 -12.34
C ILE A 681 31.09 4.77 -12.68
N GLY A 682 31.81 5.62 -11.93
CA GLY A 682 31.81 7.08 -12.10
C GLY A 682 30.65 7.78 -11.38
N MET A 683 29.77 7.04 -10.68
CA MET A 683 28.79 7.64 -9.80
C MET A 683 29.46 8.22 -8.56
N THR A 684 29.08 9.45 -8.23
CA THR A 684 29.52 10.14 -7.02
C THR A 684 28.31 10.55 -6.18
N PRO A 685 28.43 10.59 -4.84
CA PRO A 685 27.37 11.04 -3.98
C PRO A 685 26.95 12.47 -4.35
N ALA A 686 25.64 12.65 -4.54
CA ALA A 686 25.13 13.93 -4.98
C ALA A 686 25.29 14.95 -3.84
N SER A 687 25.91 16.09 -4.16
CA SER A 687 26.35 17.06 -3.15
C SER A 687 25.20 17.54 -2.26
N PHE A 688 23.97 17.57 -2.76
CA PHE A 688 22.82 17.97 -1.95
C PHE A 688 22.47 16.99 -0.85
N VAL A 689 22.56 15.66 -1.08
CA VAL A 689 22.20 14.73 -0.01
C VAL A 689 23.26 14.79 1.07
N THR A 690 24.53 14.92 0.71
CA THR A 690 25.62 15.13 1.68
C THR A 690 25.46 16.46 2.42
N ASP A 691 25.12 17.54 1.71
CA ASP A 691 24.91 18.88 2.27
C ASP A 691 23.68 18.94 3.19
N TYR A 692 22.59 18.26 2.83
CA TYR A 692 21.39 18.12 3.65
C TYR A 692 21.70 17.30 4.90
N CYS A 693 22.34 16.14 4.74
CA CYS A 693 22.72 15.26 5.84
C CYS A 693 23.63 15.95 6.85
N ALA A 694 24.65 16.68 6.38
CA ALA A 694 25.54 17.45 7.25
C ALA A 694 24.79 18.54 8.03
N ARG A 695 23.82 19.21 7.41
CA ARG A 695 22.98 20.22 8.09
C ARG A 695 22.01 19.59 9.07
N ALA A 696 21.34 18.50 8.70
CA ALA A 696 20.43 17.78 9.58
C ALA A 696 21.16 17.32 10.85
N LEU A 697 22.38 16.78 10.71
CA LEU A 697 23.27 16.39 11.80
C LEU A 697 23.90 17.57 12.59
N GLY A 698 23.66 18.82 12.18
CA GLY A 698 24.26 20.00 12.81
C GLY A 698 25.76 20.17 12.59
N MET A 699 26.35 19.46 11.61
CA MET A 699 27.78 19.51 11.29
C MET A 699 28.16 20.69 10.39
N GLU A 700 27.21 21.23 9.63
CA GLU A 700 27.43 22.36 8.71
C GLU A 700 26.62 23.58 9.15
N THR A 701 27.32 24.67 9.47
CA THR A 701 26.72 25.95 9.88
C THR A 701 26.96 27.08 8.88
N SER A 702 27.64 26.79 7.76
CA SER A 702 27.95 27.76 6.72
C SER A 702 26.67 28.28 6.04
N PRO A 703 26.70 29.51 5.47
CA PRO A 703 25.57 30.07 4.76
C PRO A 703 25.04 29.12 3.68
N VAL A 704 23.72 29.01 3.64
CA VAL A 704 23.00 28.16 2.69
C VAL A 704 23.30 28.58 1.25
N ARG A 705 23.70 27.61 0.41
CA ARG A 705 23.91 27.83 -1.02
C ARG A 705 22.70 27.32 -1.79
N TYR A 706 21.97 28.23 -2.43
CA TYR A 706 20.87 27.88 -3.31
C TYR A 706 21.38 27.29 -4.62
N ARG A 707 20.68 26.29 -5.16
CA ARG A 707 20.91 25.77 -6.51
C ARG A 707 19.60 25.63 -7.26
N VAL A 708 19.62 25.96 -8.55
CA VAL A 708 18.51 25.66 -9.44
C VAL A 708 18.72 24.24 -9.99
N PRO A 709 17.75 23.32 -9.80
CA PRO A 709 17.86 21.96 -10.34
C PRO A 709 18.11 21.93 -11.84
N ALA A 710 18.83 20.91 -12.33
CA ALA A 710 19.05 20.75 -13.75
C ALA A 710 17.77 20.32 -14.46
N MET A 711 17.71 20.59 -15.76
CA MET A 711 16.52 20.43 -16.60
C MET A 711 16.04 18.98 -16.78
N THR A 712 16.92 18.01 -16.57
CA THR A 712 16.64 16.56 -16.65
C THR A 712 16.18 15.97 -15.33
N ASP A 713 16.24 16.75 -14.26
CA ASP A 713 16.00 16.27 -12.91
C ASP A 713 14.50 16.19 -12.63
N ASN A 714 14.14 15.25 -11.75
CA ASN A 714 12.81 15.19 -11.21
C ASN A 714 12.61 16.36 -10.24
N PHE A 715 11.79 17.33 -10.62
CA PHE A 715 11.67 18.60 -9.90
C PHE A 715 11.37 18.41 -8.41
N SER A 716 10.39 17.58 -8.05
CA SER A 716 10.04 17.36 -6.64
C SER A 716 11.20 16.79 -5.81
N LEU A 717 11.91 15.78 -6.33
CA LEU A 717 13.10 15.21 -5.68
C LEU A 717 14.23 16.22 -5.50
N HIS A 718 14.24 17.30 -6.29
CA HIS A 718 15.25 18.34 -6.26
C HIS A 718 14.75 19.66 -5.65
N LEU A 719 13.52 19.74 -5.13
CA LEU A 719 12.99 20.95 -4.50
C LEU A 719 13.83 21.41 -3.31
N ILE A 720 14.40 20.46 -2.57
CA ILE A 720 15.28 20.75 -1.43
C ILE A 720 16.55 21.52 -1.87
N TYR A 721 17.01 21.39 -3.13
CA TYR A 721 18.13 22.20 -3.65
C TYR A 721 17.77 23.67 -3.79
N LEU A 722 16.51 23.93 -4.17
CA LEU A 722 16.00 25.27 -4.38
C LEU A 722 15.63 25.92 -3.05
N PHE A 723 15.11 25.14 -2.09
CA PHE A 723 14.70 25.61 -0.77
C PHE A 723 15.48 24.96 0.41
N PRO A 724 16.82 25.08 0.46
CA PRO A 724 17.66 24.42 1.45
C PRO A 724 17.64 25.05 2.85
N ALA A 725 16.86 26.11 3.09
CA ALA A 725 16.88 26.86 4.34
C ALA A 725 16.06 26.18 5.46
N PRO A 726 16.72 25.94 6.61
CA PRO A 726 17.70 24.88 6.83
C PRO A 726 16.99 23.51 6.86
N ALA A 727 17.64 22.45 6.39
CA ALA A 727 17.19 21.09 6.68
C ALA A 727 16.78 20.97 8.17
N TRP A 728 15.66 20.33 8.48
CA TRP A 728 15.21 20.22 9.87
C TRP A 728 16.31 19.52 10.69
N THR A 729 16.82 20.17 11.74
CA THR A 729 17.89 19.59 12.56
C THR A 729 17.35 18.44 13.39
N ILE A 730 18.10 17.35 13.47
CA ILE A 730 17.72 16.21 14.32
C ILE A 730 18.12 16.45 15.78
N ASP A 731 17.27 15.97 16.69
CA ASP A 731 17.59 15.88 18.10
C ASP A 731 18.54 14.70 18.35
N MET A 732 19.84 14.99 18.42
CA MET A 732 20.89 13.98 18.57
C MET A 732 20.81 13.25 19.92
N THR A 733 20.58 11.93 19.88
CA THR A 733 20.70 11.06 21.06
C THR A 733 22.16 10.71 21.36
N PRO A 734 22.48 10.22 22.58
CA PRO A 734 23.82 9.71 22.88
C PRO A 734 24.30 8.62 21.92
N GLU A 735 23.42 7.70 21.54
CA GLU A 735 23.73 6.62 20.59
C GLU A 735 24.01 7.15 19.18
N MET A 736 23.25 8.15 18.73
CA MET A 736 23.49 8.83 17.45
C MET A 736 24.81 9.62 17.48
N THR A 737 25.14 10.23 18.61
CA THR A 737 26.41 10.95 18.79
C THR A 737 27.59 9.99 18.73
N GLU A 738 27.47 8.79 19.31
CA GLU A 738 28.51 7.78 19.23
C GLU A 738 28.68 7.23 17.82
N ALA A 739 27.57 6.90 17.13
CA ALA A 739 27.58 6.50 15.72
C ALA A 739 28.29 7.53 14.80
N LEU A 740 28.12 8.83 15.09
CA LEU A 740 28.80 9.89 14.35
C LEU A 740 30.32 9.89 14.59
N LYS A 741 30.77 9.61 15.83
CA LYS A 741 32.20 9.49 16.13
C LYS A 741 32.80 8.26 15.48
N GLU A 742 32.13 7.11 15.53
CA GLU A 742 32.57 5.88 14.87
C GLU A 742 32.76 6.09 13.36
N SER A 743 31.92 6.93 12.75
CA SER A 743 31.96 7.26 11.33
C SER A 743 32.99 8.35 10.94
N SER A 744 33.84 8.79 11.88
CA SER A 744 34.72 9.95 11.70
C SER A 744 36.15 9.65 11.27
N ASP A 745 36.55 8.38 11.18
CA ASP A 745 37.90 7.98 10.72
C ASP A 745 38.15 8.50 9.29
N PRO A 746 39.13 9.43 9.09
CA PRO A 746 39.41 9.97 7.77
C PRO A 746 40.14 8.96 6.86
N LEU A 747 40.87 8.00 7.44
CA LEU A 747 41.68 7.04 6.70
C LEU A 747 40.91 5.80 6.29
N HIS A 748 39.91 5.39 7.08
CA HIS A 748 39.23 4.12 6.88
C HIS A 748 37.72 4.26 6.86
N THR A 749 37.07 3.32 6.18
CA THR A 749 35.66 3.04 6.36
C THR A 749 35.44 1.55 6.25
N LEU A 750 34.75 0.98 7.24
CA LEU A 750 34.37 -0.43 7.26
C LEU A 750 32.85 -0.53 7.34
N TYR A 751 32.26 -1.23 6.39
CA TYR A 751 30.86 -1.66 6.42
C TYR A 751 30.84 -3.15 6.78
N PRO A 752 30.71 -3.52 8.06
CA PRO A 752 30.85 -4.89 8.52
C PRO A 752 29.78 -5.85 7.98
N LEU A 753 28.58 -5.36 7.62
CA LEU A 753 27.50 -6.22 7.12
C LEU A 753 27.70 -6.63 5.67
N ALA A 754 28.24 -5.73 4.84
CA ALA A 754 28.64 -6.00 3.46
C ALA A 754 30.10 -6.48 3.33
N GLU A 755 30.84 -6.43 4.44
CA GLU A 755 32.29 -6.65 4.52
C GLU A 755 33.08 -5.87 3.45
N ILE A 756 32.74 -4.58 3.32
CA ILE A 756 33.43 -3.64 2.43
C ILE A 756 34.34 -2.75 3.25
N PHE A 757 35.58 -2.66 2.80
CA PHE A 757 36.60 -1.82 3.40
C PHE A 757 37.08 -0.77 2.40
N LEU A 758 37.34 0.44 2.88
CA LEU A 758 37.95 1.53 2.13
C LEU A 758 39.13 2.06 2.93
N ALA A 759 40.22 2.36 2.24
CA ALA A 759 41.40 3.00 2.80
C ALA A 759 41.86 4.17 1.92
N ARG A 760 42.15 5.30 2.57
CA ARG A 760 42.44 6.59 1.94
C ARG A 760 43.86 7.05 2.27
N PRO A 761 44.48 7.89 1.43
CA PRO A 761 45.72 8.55 1.79
C PRO A 761 45.50 9.49 2.98
N ALA A 762 46.53 9.67 3.79
CA ALA A 762 46.50 10.67 4.85
C ALA A 762 46.62 12.09 4.26
N GLU A 763 45.88 13.04 4.83
CA GLU A 763 45.88 14.43 4.40
C GLU A 763 47.29 15.04 4.46
N GLY A 764 47.66 15.81 3.43
CA GLY A 764 48.98 16.45 3.35
C GLY A 764 50.15 15.52 3.01
N THR A 765 49.91 14.24 2.71
CA THR A 765 50.96 13.29 2.27
C THR A 765 51.14 13.28 0.75
N ALA A 766 52.26 12.74 0.28
CA ALA A 766 52.51 12.52 -1.15
C ALA A 766 51.71 11.34 -1.73
N CYS A 767 50.99 10.57 -0.89
CA CYS A 767 50.21 9.44 -1.32
C CYS A 767 48.99 9.92 -2.12
N ARG A 768 48.90 9.48 -3.37
CA ARG A 768 47.79 9.83 -4.28
C ARG A 768 46.89 8.63 -4.61
N MET A 769 47.14 7.50 -3.95
CA MET A 769 46.42 6.24 -4.14
C MET A 769 45.42 6.03 -3.00
N GLY A 770 44.22 5.59 -3.31
CA GLY A 770 43.26 5.03 -2.34
C GLY A 770 42.71 3.70 -2.83
N ILE A 771 42.24 2.86 -1.93
CA ILE A 771 41.77 1.51 -2.26
C ILE A 771 40.43 1.17 -1.60
N SER A 772 39.76 0.19 -2.17
CA SER A 772 38.64 -0.51 -1.54
C SER A 772 38.70 -2.00 -1.86
N PHE A 773 38.14 -2.84 -0.98
CA PHE A 773 37.87 -4.25 -1.29
C PHE A 773 36.55 -4.73 -0.68
N LYS A 774 36.03 -5.84 -1.23
CA LYS A 774 34.81 -6.55 -0.78
C LYS A 774 35.16 -7.99 -0.42
N ALA A 775 34.79 -8.46 0.77
CA ALA A 775 34.81 -9.89 1.11
C ALA A 775 33.43 -10.51 0.84
N GLY A 776 32.43 -10.27 1.69
CA GLY A 776 31.00 -10.37 1.38
C GLY A 776 30.54 -11.75 0.92
N HIS A 777 29.40 -11.81 0.21
CA HIS A 777 28.88 -13.06 -0.35
C HIS A 777 28.09 -12.87 -1.66
N ASN A 778 27.98 -13.92 -2.47
CA ASN A 778 27.31 -13.88 -3.77
C ASN A 778 25.76 -13.97 -3.70
N GLY A 779 25.16 -13.59 -2.57
CA GLY A 779 23.71 -13.63 -2.32
C GLY A 779 23.12 -12.31 -1.82
N GLU A 780 23.71 -11.17 -2.19
CA GLU A 780 23.19 -9.83 -1.87
C GLU A 780 22.09 -9.40 -2.86
N SER A 781 21.35 -8.32 -2.55
CA SER A 781 20.39 -7.73 -3.51
C SER A 781 21.16 -7.04 -4.64
N HIS A 782 20.71 -7.17 -5.89
CA HIS A 782 21.38 -6.59 -7.07
C HIS A 782 22.85 -7.03 -7.24
N ASN A 783 23.17 -8.22 -6.75
CA ASN A 783 24.53 -8.71 -6.59
C ASN A 783 25.16 -9.29 -7.86
N HIS A 784 26.50 -9.25 -7.91
CA HIS A 784 27.34 -9.98 -8.86
C HIS A 784 28.15 -11.06 -8.15
N ASN A 785 28.76 -11.99 -8.87
CA ASN A 785 29.68 -12.94 -8.24
C ASN A 785 31.07 -12.29 -8.06
N ASP A 786 31.16 -11.34 -7.12
CA ASP A 786 32.26 -10.37 -6.94
C ASP A 786 33.01 -10.52 -5.58
N VAL A 787 32.86 -11.65 -4.89
CA VAL A 787 33.52 -11.93 -3.59
C VAL A 787 35.05 -11.90 -3.72
N GLY A 788 35.70 -10.95 -3.03
CA GLY A 788 37.15 -10.73 -3.11
C GLY A 788 37.57 -9.65 -4.12
N SER A 789 36.62 -8.95 -4.74
CA SER A 789 36.89 -7.81 -5.61
C SER A 789 37.55 -6.65 -4.87
N TYR A 790 38.21 -5.78 -5.63
CA TYR A 790 38.88 -4.58 -5.13
C TYR A 790 38.77 -3.43 -6.13
N CYS A 791 39.07 -2.21 -5.70
CA CYS A 791 39.18 -1.01 -6.53
C CYS A 791 40.41 -0.21 -6.12
N VAL A 792 41.18 0.27 -7.09
CA VAL A 792 42.37 1.11 -6.91
C VAL A 792 42.18 2.43 -7.63
N VAL A 793 42.21 3.51 -6.87
CA VAL A 793 42.07 4.88 -7.36
C VAL A 793 43.41 5.59 -7.24
N VAL A 794 43.82 6.31 -8.27
CA VAL A 794 44.96 7.24 -8.22
C VAL A 794 44.48 8.59 -8.73
N GLY A 795 44.68 9.65 -7.95
CA GLY A 795 44.16 10.97 -8.31
C GLY A 795 42.63 10.96 -8.42
N GLN A 796 42.09 11.16 -9.61
CA GLN A 796 40.65 11.09 -9.91
C GLN A 796 40.28 9.86 -10.77
N GLU A 797 41.24 8.97 -11.02
CA GLU A 797 41.12 7.89 -11.99
C GLU A 797 40.98 6.53 -11.28
N THR A 798 39.99 5.75 -11.70
CA THR A 798 39.92 4.32 -11.32
C THR A 798 40.87 3.54 -12.21
N MET A 799 42.02 3.15 -11.67
CA MET A 799 43.10 2.57 -12.46
C MET A 799 42.92 1.07 -12.67
N ALA A 800 42.45 0.34 -11.66
CA ALA A 800 42.24 -1.10 -11.73
C ALA A 800 41.18 -1.53 -10.71
N GLY A 801 40.47 -2.62 -11.02
CA GLY A 801 39.52 -3.24 -10.10
C GLY A 801 38.10 -3.36 -10.64
N ASP A 802 37.14 -3.49 -9.73
CA ASP A 802 35.73 -3.73 -10.05
C ASP A 802 35.13 -2.57 -10.88
N MET A 803 34.33 -2.95 -11.86
CA MET A 803 33.80 -2.06 -12.89
C MET A 803 32.29 -1.81 -12.72
N GLY A 804 31.64 -2.59 -11.86
CA GLY A 804 30.24 -2.46 -11.52
C GLY A 804 29.25 -2.84 -12.60
N GLY A 805 28.02 -2.34 -12.43
CA GLY A 805 26.86 -2.74 -13.22
C GLY A 805 26.71 -2.04 -14.57
N PRO A 806 25.81 -2.57 -15.42
CA PRO A 806 25.53 -1.99 -16.72
C PRO A 806 24.84 -0.62 -16.62
N PHE A 807 24.96 0.22 -17.65
CA PHE A 807 24.26 1.51 -17.70
C PHE A 807 22.77 1.33 -18.03
N SER A 808 22.40 0.22 -18.66
CA SER A 808 21.02 -0.20 -18.83
C SER A 808 20.92 -1.73 -18.83
N TYR A 809 19.83 -2.28 -18.27
CA TYR A 809 19.67 -3.72 -18.17
C TYR A 809 19.23 -4.33 -19.52
N PRO A 810 19.89 -5.39 -20.01
CA PRO A 810 19.27 -6.31 -20.97
C PRO A 810 17.89 -6.79 -20.50
N GLY A 811 17.02 -7.16 -21.44
CA GLY A 811 15.64 -7.55 -21.11
C GLY A 811 15.51 -8.77 -20.19
N ASP A 812 16.51 -9.66 -20.21
CA ASP A 812 16.63 -10.91 -19.44
C ASP A 812 17.68 -10.83 -18.31
N PHE A 813 18.12 -9.63 -17.92
CA PHE A 813 19.20 -9.45 -16.92
C PHE A 813 18.84 -9.91 -15.50
N PHE A 814 17.54 -10.13 -15.24
CA PHE A 814 17.03 -10.60 -13.95
C PHE A 814 16.48 -12.04 -14.01
N ASP A 815 16.62 -12.70 -15.16
CA ASP A 815 16.22 -14.10 -15.32
C ASP A 815 17.27 -15.03 -14.70
N SER A 816 16.91 -16.30 -14.52
CA SER A 816 17.81 -17.32 -13.94
C SER A 816 19.08 -17.57 -14.75
N ASP A 817 19.11 -17.19 -16.03
CA ASP A 817 20.25 -17.35 -16.94
C ASP A 817 21.12 -16.08 -17.05
N ALA A 818 20.85 -15.05 -16.25
CA ALA A 818 21.57 -13.77 -16.35
C ALA A 818 23.08 -13.88 -16.04
N TYR A 819 23.53 -14.90 -15.33
CA TYR A 819 24.96 -15.11 -15.03
C TYR A 819 25.78 -15.54 -16.26
N LYS A 820 25.16 -15.72 -17.43
CA LYS A 820 25.89 -15.76 -18.71
C LYS A 820 26.60 -14.45 -19.03
N TYR A 821 26.11 -13.32 -18.51
CA TYR A 821 26.74 -12.02 -18.72
C TYR A 821 28.00 -11.93 -17.87
N PRO A 822 29.18 -11.68 -18.46
CA PRO A 822 30.43 -11.57 -17.71
C PRO A 822 30.40 -10.52 -16.61
N ILE A 823 29.63 -9.45 -16.77
CA ILE A 823 29.46 -8.40 -15.76
C ILE A 823 28.71 -8.86 -14.50
N LYS A 824 28.05 -10.03 -14.54
CA LYS A 824 27.28 -10.57 -13.40
C LYS A 824 27.98 -11.74 -12.72
N ASN A 825 28.90 -12.41 -13.42
CA ASN A 825 29.67 -13.55 -12.90
C ASN A 825 31.13 -13.15 -12.62
N SER A 826 31.90 -13.98 -11.92
CA SER A 826 33.26 -13.61 -11.47
C SER A 826 34.28 -13.39 -12.58
N PHE A 827 33.97 -13.70 -13.84
CA PHE A 827 34.89 -13.47 -14.96
C PHE A 827 35.06 -11.97 -15.25
N GLY A 828 34.00 -11.17 -15.17
CA GLY A 828 34.07 -9.72 -15.42
C GLY A 828 34.71 -8.90 -14.29
N HIS A 829 35.00 -9.52 -13.15
CA HIS A 829 35.58 -8.87 -11.97
C HIS A 829 37.08 -9.22 -11.83
N PRO A 830 37.86 -8.50 -10.99
CA PRO A 830 39.29 -8.78 -10.79
C PRO A 830 39.51 -10.03 -9.91
N LEU A 831 38.93 -11.17 -10.33
CA LEU A 831 38.81 -12.39 -9.55
C LEU A 831 39.47 -13.59 -10.26
N PRO A 832 39.90 -14.60 -9.48
CA PRO A 832 40.52 -15.79 -10.04
C PRO A 832 39.59 -16.65 -10.91
N VAL A 833 40.19 -17.42 -11.81
CA VAL A 833 39.58 -18.61 -12.43
C VAL A 833 40.33 -19.82 -11.90
N VAL A 834 39.62 -20.72 -11.23
CA VAL A 834 40.22 -21.84 -10.48
C VAL A 834 39.83 -23.16 -11.15
N ASP A 835 40.82 -23.85 -11.72
CA ASP A 835 40.62 -25.06 -12.54
C ASP A 835 39.54 -24.92 -13.64
N GLY A 836 39.41 -23.72 -14.21
CA GLY A 836 38.41 -23.41 -15.23
C GLY A 836 37.03 -23.00 -14.68
N HIS A 837 36.86 -22.94 -13.36
CA HIS A 837 35.61 -22.57 -12.71
C HIS A 837 35.60 -21.11 -12.22
N LEU A 838 34.43 -20.50 -12.35
CA LEU A 838 34.06 -19.20 -11.79
C LEU A 838 33.38 -19.38 -10.43
N GLN A 839 33.21 -18.30 -9.68
CA GLN A 839 32.51 -18.35 -8.41
C GLN A 839 31.04 -18.77 -8.57
N GLN A 840 30.52 -19.50 -7.58
CA GLN A 840 29.11 -19.85 -7.49
C GLN A 840 28.25 -18.68 -7.00
N GLU A 841 26.98 -18.69 -7.39
CA GLU A 841 25.94 -17.81 -6.85
C GLU A 841 25.52 -18.20 -5.42
N GLY A 842 24.96 -17.24 -4.69
CA GLY A 842 24.26 -17.44 -3.43
C GLY A 842 25.11 -17.22 -2.18
N LYS A 843 24.43 -17.10 -1.02
CA LYS A 843 25.02 -16.73 0.28
C LYS A 843 26.12 -17.68 0.80
N ARG A 844 26.18 -18.91 0.29
CA ARG A 844 27.21 -19.89 0.68
C ARG A 844 28.55 -19.60 0.00
N ALA A 845 28.52 -19.04 -1.20
CA ALA A 845 29.71 -18.51 -1.86
C ALA A 845 30.06 -17.17 -1.22
N LYS A 846 30.92 -17.23 -0.21
CA LYS A 846 31.28 -16.07 0.62
C LYS A 846 32.78 -15.98 0.85
N GLY A 847 33.24 -14.74 1.00
CA GLY A 847 34.55 -14.45 1.55
C GLY A 847 34.50 -14.60 3.06
N ARG A 848 35.65 -14.93 3.67
CA ARG A 848 35.81 -14.81 5.11
C ARG A 848 37.07 -14.02 5.40
N ILE A 849 36.91 -12.85 6.00
CA ILE A 849 38.04 -12.06 6.51
C ILE A 849 38.70 -12.87 7.64
N LEU A 850 39.92 -13.34 7.39
CA LEU A 850 40.76 -14.05 8.35
C LEU A 850 41.49 -13.08 9.28
N SER A 851 41.91 -11.93 8.73
CA SER A 851 42.51 -10.82 9.48
C SER A 851 42.29 -9.51 8.74
N LEU A 852 42.09 -8.43 9.50
CA LEU A 852 42.06 -7.05 9.02
C LEU A 852 42.85 -6.22 10.04
N GLU A 853 44.00 -5.70 9.62
CA GLU A 853 44.88 -4.86 10.43
C GLU A 853 44.94 -3.49 9.79
N THR A 854 44.47 -2.47 10.50
CA THR A 854 44.43 -1.09 10.02
C THR A 854 45.46 -0.22 10.72
N GLY A 855 46.08 0.70 10.00
CA GLY A 855 47.11 1.59 10.54
C GLY A 855 47.22 2.91 9.79
N SER A 856 47.99 3.86 10.33
CA SER A 856 48.21 5.16 9.69
C SER A 856 49.16 5.11 8.49
N VAL A 857 49.93 4.03 8.35
CA VAL A 857 50.93 3.84 7.28
C VAL A 857 50.56 2.64 6.41
N VAL A 858 50.31 1.49 7.03
CA VAL A 858 50.05 0.22 6.33
C VAL A 858 48.73 -0.36 6.81
N ASP A 859 47.92 -0.84 5.86
CA ASP A 859 46.79 -1.72 6.12
C ASP A 859 47.02 -3.09 5.50
N SER A 860 46.57 -4.15 6.16
CA SER A 860 46.58 -5.50 5.60
C SER A 860 45.25 -6.21 5.83
N ALA A 861 44.80 -6.96 4.82
CA ALA A 861 43.61 -7.80 4.93
C ALA A 861 43.86 -9.16 4.30
N ARG A 862 43.40 -10.23 4.95
CA ARG A 862 43.52 -11.59 4.44
C ARG A 862 42.14 -12.22 4.35
N ILE A 863 41.73 -12.64 3.17
CA ILE A 863 40.39 -13.16 2.87
C ILE A 863 40.51 -14.60 2.36
N ASP A 864 39.74 -15.50 2.95
CA ASP A 864 39.53 -16.86 2.45
C ASP A 864 38.40 -16.87 1.43
N LEU A 865 38.70 -17.29 0.20
CA LEU A 865 37.79 -17.31 -0.95
C LEU A 865 37.39 -18.73 -1.34
N ALA A 866 37.87 -19.77 -0.66
CA ALA A 866 37.65 -21.16 -1.08
C ALA A 866 36.16 -21.52 -1.20
N ALA A 867 35.34 -21.00 -0.28
CA ALA A 867 33.89 -21.24 -0.27
C ALA A 867 33.16 -20.64 -1.47
N ALA A 868 33.77 -19.70 -2.21
CA ALA A 868 33.20 -19.14 -3.43
C ALA A 868 33.36 -20.07 -4.64
N TYR A 869 34.24 -21.09 -4.58
CA TYR A 869 34.51 -22.06 -5.65
C TYR A 869 34.19 -23.51 -5.24
N PRO A 870 32.97 -23.81 -4.76
CA PRO A 870 32.63 -25.13 -4.25
C PRO A 870 32.62 -26.23 -5.33
N GLN A 871 32.67 -25.86 -6.61
CA GLN A 871 32.74 -26.78 -7.73
C GLN A 871 34.15 -27.39 -7.92
N VAL A 872 35.18 -26.83 -7.28
CA VAL A 872 36.55 -27.30 -7.39
C VAL A 872 36.85 -28.21 -6.20
N ASP A 873 36.44 -29.48 -6.27
CA ASP A 873 36.60 -30.48 -5.18
C ASP A 873 38.05 -30.62 -4.69
N ALA A 874 39.01 -30.36 -5.56
CA ALA A 874 40.43 -30.41 -5.26
C ALA A 874 40.93 -29.25 -4.39
N LEU A 875 40.23 -28.11 -4.38
CA LEU A 875 40.68 -26.87 -3.74
C LEU A 875 40.58 -26.99 -2.22
N GLN A 876 41.72 -26.90 -1.53
CA GLN A 876 41.77 -26.94 -0.07
C GLN A 876 41.80 -25.53 0.53
N LYS A 877 42.48 -24.61 -0.14
CA LYS A 877 42.65 -23.24 0.31
C LYS A 877 42.75 -22.31 -0.89
N LEU A 878 42.08 -21.17 -0.79
CA LEU A 878 42.32 -20.02 -1.64
C LEU A 878 42.27 -18.78 -0.76
N THR A 879 43.40 -18.09 -0.64
CA THR A 879 43.50 -16.88 0.17
C THR A 879 43.95 -15.72 -0.71
N ARG A 880 43.19 -14.61 -0.66
CA ARG A 880 43.61 -13.31 -1.18
C ARG A 880 44.11 -12.44 -0.05
N THR A 881 45.27 -11.83 -0.23
CA THR A 881 45.87 -10.90 0.73
C THR A 881 46.02 -9.52 0.07
N PHE A 882 45.46 -8.51 0.73
CA PHE A 882 45.64 -7.11 0.38
C PHE A 882 46.68 -6.48 1.32
N LEU A 883 47.59 -5.71 0.76
CA LEU A 883 48.53 -4.88 1.53
C LEU A 883 48.56 -3.49 0.90
N TYR A 884 48.12 -2.49 1.64
CA TYR A 884 48.12 -1.10 1.20
C TYR A 884 49.13 -0.32 2.05
N ASP A 885 50.11 0.28 1.38
CA ASP A 885 51.16 1.08 2.01
C ASP A 885 51.05 2.52 1.52
N ARG A 886 50.86 3.46 2.45
CA ARG A 886 50.69 4.89 2.17
C ARG A 886 52.02 5.64 2.01
N THR A 887 53.16 4.98 2.15
CA THR A 887 54.47 5.64 2.01
C THR A 887 54.70 6.14 0.57
N GLY A 888 55.43 7.25 0.45
CA GLY A 888 55.71 7.88 -0.84
C GLY A 888 54.42 8.22 -1.60
N LYS A 889 54.28 7.72 -2.84
CA LYS A 889 53.07 7.89 -3.66
C LYS A 889 51.97 6.86 -3.37
N GLY A 890 52.23 5.90 -2.49
CA GLY A 890 51.36 4.77 -2.18
C GLY A 890 51.70 3.51 -2.98
N SER A 891 51.40 2.33 -2.44
CA SER A 891 51.44 1.06 -3.16
C SER A 891 50.33 0.12 -2.70
N PHE A 892 49.85 -0.73 -3.59
CA PHE A 892 48.84 -1.73 -3.28
C PHE A 892 49.23 -3.10 -3.80
N GLN A 893 49.19 -4.11 -2.95
CA GLN A 893 49.47 -5.48 -3.30
C GLN A 893 48.18 -6.31 -3.26
N VAL A 894 47.96 -7.11 -4.30
CA VAL A 894 46.94 -8.18 -4.34
C VAL A 894 47.67 -9.51 -4.50
N ALA A 895 47.62 -10.37 -3.50
CA ALA A 895 48.30 -11.67 -3.52
C ALA A 895 47.31 -12.82 -3.35
N ASP A 896 47.15 -13.62 -4.40
CA ASP A 896 46.38 -14.85 -4.36
C ASP A 896 47.30 -16.05 -4.10
N GLN A 897 46.95 -16.87 -3.12
CA GLN A 897 47.65 -18.11 -2.79
C GLN A 897 46.65 -19.25 -2.69
N PHE A 898 46.93 -20.37 -3.35
CA PHE A 898 46.08 -21.56 -3.31
C PHE A 898 46.86 -22.83 -2.94
N SER A 899 46.13 -23.80 -2.38
CA SER A 899 46.57 -25.19 -2.26
C SER A 899 45.43 -26.15 -2.61
N ALA A 900 45.78 -27.28 -3.22
CA ALA A 900 44.84 -28.27 -3.73
C ALA A 900 45.38 -29.71 -3.55
N GLN A 901 44.46 -30.67 -3.43
CA GLN A 901 44.80 -32.09 -3.27
C GLN A 901 45.51 -32.66 -4.52
N GLN A 902 45.11 -32.18 -5.69
CA GLN A 902 45.67 -32.53 -7.01
C GLN A 902 46.07 -31.26 -7.78
N PRO A 903 47.02 -31.35 -8.74
CA PRO A 903 47.41 -30.20 -9.54
C PRO A 903 46.21 -29.59 -10.31
N ILE A 904 45.99 -28.28 -10.15
CA ILE A 904 44.94 -27.51 -10.83
C ILE A 904 45.54 -26.38 -11.67
N THR A 905 44.79 -25.88 -12.66
CA THR A 905 45.15 -24.59 -13.30
C THR A 905 44.71 -23.43 -12.43
N PHE A 906 45.46 -22.33 -12.42
CA PHE A 906 45.14 -21.15 -11.65
C PHE A 906 45.43 -19.88 -12.45
N GLU A 907 44.46 -18.98 -12.49
CA GLU A 907 44.55 -17.67 -13.12
C GLU A 907 44.02 -16.62 -12.14
N THR A 908 44.74 -15.50 -12.00
CA THR A 908 44.21 -14.27 -11.38
C THR A 908 43.93 -13.24 -12.48
N ALA A 909 43.16 -12.20 -12.17
CA ALA A 909 42.79 -11.19 -13.15
C ALA A 909 42.95 -9.77 -12.62
N LEU A 910 43.32 -8.86 -13.52
CA LEU A 910 43.24 -7.43 -13.34
C LEU A 910 42.24 -6.87 -14.35
N THR A 911 41.24 -6.14 -13.89
CA THR A 911 40.26 -5.45 -14.75
C THR A 911 40.55 -3.95 -14.77
N THR A 912 40.42 -3.33 -15.94
CA THR A 912 40.75 -1.90 -16.11
C THR A 912 40.07 -1.26 -17.32
N ARG A 913 39.79 0.04 -17.23
CA ARG A 913 39.45 0.92 -18.37
C ARG A 913 40.62 1.78 -18.84
N ALA A 914 41.72 1.78 -18.09
CA ALA A 914 42.93 2.48 -18.48
C ALA A 914 43.50 1.86 -19.77
N ALA A 915 44.14 2.68 -20.59
CA ALA A 915 44.98 2.16 -21.66
C ALA A 915 46.10 1.34 -21.02
N TRP A 916 46.38 0.15 -21.55
CA TRP A 916 47.37 -0.74 -20.97
C TRP A 916 48.35 -1.30 -22.00
N LYS A 917 49.54 -1.64 -21.52
CA LYS A 917 50.55 -2.35 -22.32
C LYS A 917 51.42 -3.24 -21.44
N LEU A 918 51.90 -4.35 -22.01
CA LEU A 918 52.95 -5.16 -21.41
C LEU A 918 54.30 -4.45 -21.58
N LEU A 919 55.05 -4.34 -20.49
CA LEU A 919 56.43 -3.87 -20.49
C LEU A 919 57.42 -5.05 -20.52
N SER A 920 57.05 -6.18 -19.91
CA SER A 920 57.79 -7.44 -19.90
C SER A 920 56.86 -8.60 -19.52
N ASP A 921 57.41 -9.82 -19.42
CA ASP A 921 56.68 -11.00 -18.94
C ASP A 921 56.25 -10.91 -17.46
N THR A 922 56.67 -9.87 -16.74
CA THR A 922 56.37 -9.65 -15.31
C THR A 922 55.92 -8.23 -14.99
N GLN A 923 55.69 -7.38 -15.99
CA GLN A 923 55.30 -5.98 -15.78
C GLN A 923 54.31 -5.51 -16.83
N LEU A 924 53.27 -4.79 -16.39
CA LEU A 924 52.37 -4.02 -17.24
C LEU A 924 52.23 -2.58 -16.74
N GLU A 925 51.83 -1.69 -17.63
CA GLU A 925 51.57 -0.28 -17.35
C GLU A 925 50.14 0.05 -17.73
N LEU A 926 49.45 0.79 -16.85
CA LEU A 926 48.12 1.33 -17.03
C LEU A 926 48.20 2.87 -17.07
N THR A 927 47.51 3.50 -18.00
CA THR A 927 47.45 4.95 -18.15
C THR A 927 46.00 5.42 -18.35
N SER A 928 45.54 6.33 -17.49
CA SER A 928 44.23 6.99 -17.59
C SER A 928 44.40 8.46 -17.21
N GLY A 929 43.86 9.37 -18.02
CA GLY A 929 44.09 10.81 -17.83
C GLY A 929 45.58 11.15 -17.74
N GLU A 930 45.97 11.83 -16.66
CA GLU A 930 47.36 12.17 -16.34
C GLU A 930 48.05 11.12 -15.45
N GLU A 931 47.33 10.08 -15.04
CA GLU A 931 47.81 9.09 -14.08
C GLU A 931 48.39 7.86 -14.78
N THR A 932 49.50 7.35 -14.23
CA THR A 932 50.14 6.12 -14.69
C THR A 932 50.40 5.19 -13.51
N LEU A 933 50.01 3.92 -13.66
CA LEU A 933 50.16 2.87 -12.67
C LEU A 933 50.95 1.70 -13.26
N ARG A 934 52.08 1.34 -12.63
CA ARG A 934 52.85 0.15 -12.98
C ARG A 934 52.38 -1.02 -12.12
N VAL A 935 52.17 -2.17 -12.75
CA VAL A 935 51.82 -3.42 -12.06
C VAL A 935 52.96 -4.40 -12.25
N GLN A 936 53.60 -4.78 -11.15
CA GLN A 936 54.64 -5.81 -11.10
C GLN A 936 54.03 -7.15 -10.69
N ILE A 937 54.45 -8.22 -11.35
CA ILE A 937 53.88 -9.56 -11.19
C ILE A 937 54.95 -10.50 -10.68
N GLU A 938 54.68 -11.10 -9.51
CA GLU A 938 55.49 -12.15 -8.91
C GLU A 938 54.63 -13.42 -8.82
N ALA A 939 55.15 -14.55 -9.27
CA ALA A 939 54.39 -15.80 -9.32
C ALA A 939 55.27 -17.01 -9.03
N SER A 940 54.66 -18.08 -8.52
CA SER A 940 55.37 -19.34 -8.23
C SER A 940 55.82 -20.11 -9.48
N ALA A 941 55.34 -19.72 -10.66
CA ALA A 941 55.74 -20.25 -11.96
C ALA A 941 55.61 -19.16 -13.04
N PRO A 942 56.25 -19.29 -14.22
CA PRO A 942 56.07 -18.35 -15.33
C PRO A 942 54.59 -18.19 -15.69
N VAL A 943 54.17 -16.96 -15.99
CA VAL A 943 52.77 -16.65 -16.30
C VAL A 943 52.51 -16.53 -17.80
N ARG A 944 51.24 -16.66 -18.19
CA ARG A 944 50.71 -16.32 -19.52
C ARG A 944 49.63 -15.26 -19.36
N PHE A 945 49.64 -14.27 -20.26
CA PHE A 945 48.63 -13.23 -20.32
C PHE A 945 47.52 -13.58 -21.33
N SER A 946 46.30 -13.19 -20.98
CA SER A 946 45.14 -13.07 -21.88
C SER A 946 44.50 -11.69 -21.69
N ALA A 947 43.75 -11.24 -22.68
CA ALA A 947 43.01 -9.99 -22.61
C ALA A 947 41.66 -10.15 -23.30
N ASP A 948 40.59 -9.88 -22.55
CA ASP A 948 39.21 -9.97 -23.03
C ASP A 948 38.52 -8.61 -22.85
N THR A 949 37.75 -8.18 -23.85
CA THR A 949 36.91 -6.99 -23.75
C THR A 949 35.54 -7.39 -23.21
N ILE A 950 35.11 -6.75 -22.13
CA ILE A 950 33.78 -6.93 -21.55
C ILE A 950 32.93 -5.70 -21.86
N GLU A 951 31.77 -5.92 -22.49
CA GLU A 951 30.84 -4.86 -22.88
C GLU A 951 29.39 -5.39 -22.80
N VAL A 952 28.66 -4.97 -21.77
CA VAL A 952 27.25 -5.32 -21.57
C VAL A 952 26.49 -4.04 -21.22
N ASN A 953 25.97 -3.33 -22.23
CA ASN A 953 25.29 -2.04 -22.06
C ASN A 953 26.05 -1.05 -21.16
N CYS A 954 27.38 -1.06 -21.22
CA CYS A 954 28.29 -0.20 -20.47
C CYS A 954 29.49 0.14 -21.37
N PRO A 955 30.27 1.19 -21.06
CA PRO A 955 31.54 1.39 -21.75
C PRO A 955 32.45 0.16 -21.62
N PRO A 956 33.18 -0.22 -22.68
CA PRO A 956 34.01 -1.41 -22.67
C PRO A 956 35.15 -1.29 -21.64
N TYR A 957 35.52 -2.41 -21.03
CA TYR A 957 36.70 -2.54 -20.19
C TYR A 957 37.48 -3.81 -20.52
N THR A 958 38.76 -3.84 -20.13
CA THR A 958 39.64 -4.98 -20.36
C THR A 958 39.74 -5.82 -19.10
N ARG A 959 39.54 -7.13 -19.23
CA ARG A 959 39.98 -8.14 -18.28
C ARG A 959 41.32 -8.70 -18.73
N ILE A 960 42.37 -8.49 -17.94
CA ILE A 960 43.72 -9.01 -18.18
C ILE A 960 43.89 -10.25 -17.31
N GLY A 961 43.83 -11.44 -17.92
CA GLY A 961 44.06 -12.71 -17.24
C GLY A 961 45.55 -13.01 -17.09
N ILE A 962 45.97 -13.46 -15.91
CA ILE A 962 47.35 -13.78 -15.57
C ILE A 962 47.37 -15.21 -15.02
N ALA A 963 47.68 -16.17 -15.89
CA ALA A 963 47.60 -17.60 -15.61
C ALA A 963 48.97 -18.21 -15.35
N LEU A 964 49.10 -19.06 -14.33
CA LEU A 964 50.30 -19.90 -14.17
C LEU A 964 50.45 -20.85 -15.36
N LYS A 965 51.65 -20.98 -15.94
CA LYS A 965 51.91 -21.99 -16.97
C LYS A 965 51.92 -23.39 -16.34
N GLY A 966 50.91 -24.19 -16.66
CA GLY A 966 50.79 -25.59 -16.21
C GLY A 966 49.80 -25.76 -15.05
N LYS A 967 49.83 -26.94 -14.42
CA LYS A 967 49.04 -27.26 -13.23
C LYS A 967 49.94 -27.39 -12.00
N ALA A 968 49.48 -26.93 -10.84
CA ALA A 968 50.23 -27.03 -9.59
C ALA A 968 49.32 -27.40 -8.41
N LYS A 969 49.87 -28.11 -7.40
CA LYS A 969 49.16 -28.38 -6.14
C LYS A 969 49.15 -27.17 -5.22
N GLU A 970 50.18 -26.35 -5.27
CA GLU A 970 50.31 -25.11 -4.52
C GLU A 970 50.87 -24.05 -5.45
N GLY A 971 50.41 -22.82 -5.30
CA GLY A 971 50.90 -21.72 -6.12
C GLY A 971 50.46 -20.37 -5.59
N PHE A 972 51.10 -19.32 -6.10
CA PHE A 972 50.71 -17.96 -5.83
C PHE A 972 50.91 -17.07 -7.05
N ILE A 973 50.10 -16.01 -7.13
CA ILE A 973 50.33 -14.85 -8.00
C ILE A 973 50.12 -13.60 -7.16
N ARG A 974 51.08 -12.68 -7.23
CA ARG A 974 51.10 -11.41 -6.51
C ARG A 974 51.24 -10.28 -7.51
N LEU A 975 50.32 -9.33 -7.43
CA LEU A 975 50.30 -8.08 -8.19
C LEU A 975 50.69 -6.95 -7.24
N LEU A 976 51.75 -6.21 -7.56
CA LEU A 976 52.16 -5.00 -6.84
C LEU A 976 51.93 -3.79 -7.74
N LEU A 977 50.98 -2.94 -7.36
CA LEU A 977 50.53 -1.75 -8.08
C LEU A 977 51.21 -0.50 -7.50
N LEU A 978 51.89 0.27 -8.36
CA LEU A 978 52.75 1.40 -8.00
C LEU A 978 52.46 2.61 -8.90
N PRO A 979 52.04 3.77 -8.35
CA PRO A 979 51.94 5.01 -9.12
C PRO A 979 53.32 5.42 -9.64
N ARG A 980 53.38 5.84 -10.90
CA ARG A 980 54.64 6.28 -11.51
C ARG A 980 55.02 7.69 -11.07
N GLU A 981 56.31 8.01 -11.14
CA GLU A 981 56.85 9.36 -10.91
C GLU A 981 56.27 10.41 -11.85
#